data_AF-A0A428NK74-F1
#
_entry.id   AF-A0A428NK74-F1
#
_cell.length_a   1.000
_cell.length_b   1.000
_cell.length_c   1.000
_cell.angle_alpha   90.00
_cell.angle_beta   90.00
_cell.angle_gamma   90.00
#
_symmetry.space_group_name_H-M   'P 1'
#
loop_
_entity.id
_entity.type
_entity.pdbx_description
1 polymer ?
#
loop_
_entity_poly.entity_id
_entity_poly.type
_entity_poly.pdbx_seq_one_letter_code
_entity_poly.pdbx_strand_id
1 'polypeptide(L)'
;MPGYTSSEESEDSRRPPKQSPEKLGESKQKHKRTKSMTPQQSINRTWRRFFRHQFNNGLAIIPFDPVPPPVNTGRSNRLLSEDYGRAAAECRLKVEKIVKECKRVNMRYRDPDWDLDWDFKHEKGHCLNTLGQKKFELSDTSLLSSEDRVPKAVKRVHEIFENPTFMKNIHGGGVKQGNLTSLERICVAYNVDVGIYGFVFYRDGEWIYSIIDDKLYLKSPCWDSPSTQRDLLQQFGQENAEKVYRETYQTGSRALFFAQCKDQNETWVPLLQKAYAKAHGDYSSLAGGWIGEALEDLTGGVTSELSISDILDKDEFWRRELSKVNDQFFFGASTGHLENRYGERDGIAETHAYTVLEARTLKNGQRLVKLRNPWGDTRKGIWDGPCSDGSKEWTRDIQEELGHKFGSDSVFWISYQDLLHKFSHIDRTRLLQDTDWRCCQRWVGVDVPWKAQYHERFHIKVTQSSPVILVISQLDGRYFNGLQGQYSFRLHFRLHSRENPDADSYIARSHGNYLMTRSVSAEIPTLLPGTYIVYVKVAGERDLSAEPVEEVVRRECLDRTENEKLLQVGYAHDLAHRKASALMDKAMKLRQGESFKKASESRRKERRRQWAKRHARRQATREQKKKDMEKYQRRHLESQSGVFNCQIRSQAKPSVEIKSGFDQAKAGTEKNKRRASSESNLSAPRSAVEYHSASKCPSDNEKKPTVADAVVSRNPSQLRNRLPWSRKYAFPLASPDSLRLTCQGHKFSTVARARVQESGSGKREDAEDKPSYVSVAESSASPVDDWEALYSSDDMTQQPRDDTLGNPSH
;
A
#
# COMPACT_ATOMS: atom_id res chain seq x y z
N MET A 1 -73.77 -60.66 31.91
CA MET A 1 -73.85 -61.99 31.27
C MET A 1 -73.45 -61.83 29.79
N PRO A 2 -72.66 -62.75 29.19
CA PRO A 2 -71.22 -62.88 29.51
C PRO A 2 -70.31 -63.23 28.28
N GLY A 3 -69.01 -63.49 28.54
CA GLY A 3 -68.15 -64.42 27.75
C GLY A 3 -66.75 -63.86 27.44
N TYR A 4 -65.74 -63.92 28.33
CA TYR A 4 -64.82 -65.04 28.68
C TYR A 4 -63.89 -65.52 27.51
N THR A 5 -62.58 -65.85 27.66
CA THR A 5 -61.76 -66.28 28.84
C THR A 5 -60.21 -66.13 28.59
N SER A 6 -59.40 -65.98 29.66
CA SER A 6 -58.00 -66.48 29.93
C SER A 6 -56.81 -66.37 28.94
N SER A 7 -55.51 -66.56 29.31
CA SER A 7 -54.70 -66.36 30.55
C SER A 7 -53.19 -66.67 30.29
N GLU A 8 -52.29 -65.86 30.86
CA GLU A 8 -50.98 -66.10 31.56
C GLU A 8 -49.85 -67.13 31.16
N GLU A 9 -48.61 -66.70 31.52
CA GLU A 9 -47.37 -67.44 31.93
C GLU A 9 -46.61 -68.36 30.90
N SER A 10 -45.25 -68.33 30.76
CA SER A 10 -44.08 -68.73 31.59
C SER A 10 -43.70 -70.24 31.46
N GLU A 11 -42.46 -70.75 31.65
CA GLU A 11 -41.20 -70.20 32.21
C GLU A 11 -39.90 -70.90 31.67
N ASP A 12 -38.75 -70.62 32.29
CA ASP A 12 -37.38 -71.22 32.25
C ASP A 12 -37.37 -72.80 32.27
N SER A 13 -36.40 -73.61 31.83
CA SER A 13 -34.94 -73.62 32.04
C SER A 13 -34.27 -74.93 31.52
N ARG A 14 -32.99 -74.89 31.07
CA ARG A 14 -31.90 -75.92 31.27
C ARG A 14 -30.60 -75.64 30.46
N ARG A 15 -29.47 -76.27 30.87
CA ARG A 15 -28.06 -75.82 30.67
C ARG A 15 -27.22 -76.76 29.73
N PRO A 16 -25.87 -76.60 29.50
CA PRO A 16 -25.23 -76.62 28.16
C PRO A 16 -24.33 -77.86 27.87
N PRO A 17 -23.50 -77.90 26.79
CA PRO A 17 -22.09 -77.44 26.90
C PRO A 17 -21.33 -76.91 25.63
N LYS A 18 -20.43 -75.94 25.86
CA LYS A 18 -19.06 -75.72 25.29
C LYS A 18 -18.76 -75.85 23.76
N GLN A 19 -18.41 -74.74 23.08
CA GLN A 19 -17.01 -74.30 22.74
C GLN A 19 -16.98 -73.00 21.88
N SER A 20 -15.82 -72.35 21.81
CA SER A 20 -15.53 -71.03 21.18
C SER A 20 -14.55 -71.19 19.97
N PRO A 21 -14.11 -70.14 19.22
CA PRO A 21 -14.39 -68.70 19.31
C PRO A 21 -14.75 -67.96 17.97
N GLU A 22 -15.21 -66.71 18.14
CA GLU A 22 -15.00 -65.46 17.36
C GLU A 22 -14.20 -65.48 16.03
N LYS A 23 -14.43 -64.60 15.03
CA LYS A 23 -14.89 -63.19 15.11
C LYS A 23 -15.54 -62.66 13.82
N LEU A 24 -16.29 -61.55 13.95
CA LEU A 24 -17.16 -60.92 12.94
C LEU A 24 -16.47 -60.37 11.68
N GLY A 25 -17.22 -60.31 10.57
CA GLY A 25 -16.87 -59.45 9.42
C GLY A 25 -17.81 -59.50 8.22
N GLU A 26 -19.13 -59.28 8.36
CA GLU A 26 -20.05 -59.22 7.20
C GLU A 26 -20.78 -57.88 6.99
N SER A 27 -20.93 -57.56 5.72
CA SER A 27 -21.38 -56.29 5.16
C SER A 27 -22.90 -56.10 5.13
N LYS A 28 -23.36 -54.84 5.24
CA LYS A 28 -24.60 -54.41 4.56
C LYS A 28 -24.41 -53.08 3.85
N GLN A 29 -24.25 -53.13 2.52
CA GLN A 29 -24.55 -51.98 1.67
C GLN A 29 -26.06 -51.70 1.74
N LYS A 30 -26.45 -50.42 1.81
CA LYS A 30 -27.82 -49.97 1.50
C LYS A 30 -27.74 -48.88 0.44
N HIS A 31 -28.56 -49.03 -0.61
CA HIS A 31 -28.63 -48.08 -1.72
C HIS A 31 -29.13 -46.70 -1.27
N LYS A 32 -28.73 -45.69 -2.05
CA LYS A 32 -29.00 -44.26 -1.80
C LYS A 32 -30.49 -43.95 -1.75
N ARG A 33 -30.91 -43.25 -0.69
CA ARG A 33 -31.87 -42.14 -0.81
C ARG A 33 -31.08 -40.84 -0.68
N THR A 34 -31.16 -39.97 -1.70
CA THR A 34 -30.60 -38.62 -1.63
C THR A 34 -31.36 -37.82 -0.58
N LYS A 35 -30.77 -37.63 0.60
CA LYS A 35 -31.26 -36.64 1.56
C LYS A 35 -31.13 -35.26 0.90
N SER A 36 -32.23 -34.51 0.89
CA SER A 36 -32.17 -33.07 0.63
C SER A 36 -31.13 -32.46 1.57
N MET A 37 -30.17 -31.72 1.02
CA MET A 37 -29.16 -31.04 1.84
C MET A 37 -29.87 -29.98 2.68
N THR A 38 -29.54 -29.88 3.97
CA THR A 38 -30.08 -28.77 4.76
C THR A 38 -29.55 -27.44 4.20
N PRO A 39 -30.27 -26.31 4.34
CA PRO A 39 -29.82 -25.02 3.82
C PRO A 39 -28.37 -24.70 4.23
N GLN A 40 -28.01 -24.99 5.48
CA GLN A 40 -26.65 -24.83 6.01
C GLN A 40 -25.59 -25.67 5.26
N GLN A 41 -25.92 -26.88 4.80
CA GLN A 41 -25.00 -27.72 4.05
C GLN A 41 -24.81 -27.25 2.60
N SER A 42 -25.84 -26.66 1.98
CA SER A 42 -25.74 -26.03 0.67
C SER A 42 -24.89 -24.75 0.75
N ILE A 43 -25.16 -23.90 1.74
CA ILE A 43 -24.36 -22.71 2.08
C ILE A 43 -22.88 -23.09 2.31
N ASN A 44 -22.61 -24.10 3.13
CA ASN A 44 -21.23 -24.58 3.40
C ASN A 44 -20.52 -25.12 2.15
N ARG A 45 -21.25 -25.60 1.13
CA ARG A 45 -20.66 -26.02 -0.15
C ARG A 45 -20.26 -24.82 -1.01
N THR A 46 -21.02 -23.73 -0.95
CA THR A 46 -20.70 -22.46 -1.61
C THR A 46 -19.44 -21.83 -1.01
N TRP A 47 -19.33 -21.75 0.32
CA TRP A 47 -18.14 -21.17 0.98
C TRP A 47 -16.85 -21.95 0.73
N ARG A 48 -16.90 -23.28 0.58
CA ARG A 48 -15.72 -24.08 0.21
C ARG A 48 -15.18 -23.84 -1.20
N ARG A 49 -15.95 -23.20 -2.10
CA ARG A 49 -15.45 -22.80 -3.43
C ARG A 49 -14.62 -21.51 -3.40
N PHE A 50 -14.81 -20.65 -2.39
CA PHE A 50 -14.08 -19.38 -2.27
C PHE A 50 -12.65 -19.55 -1.72
N PHE A 51 -12.34 -20.66 -1.05
CA PHE A 51 -10.97 -20.97 -0.63
C PHE A 51 -10.26 -21.84 -1.67
N ARG A 52 -9.37 -21.22 -2.47
CA ARG A 52 -8.32 -21.92 -3.23
C ARG A 52 -6.94 -21.53 -2.72
N HIS A 53 -6.06 -22.53 -2.61
CA HIS A 53 -4.79 -22.44 -1.90
C HIS A 53 -3.62 -21.79 -2.69
N GLN A 54 -3.92 -20.99 -3.71
CA GLN A 54 -2.93 -20.27 -4.51
C GLN A 54 -3.13 -18.75 -4.35
N PHE A 55 -2.26 -18.15 -3.55
CA PHE A 55 -2.18 -16.70 -3.42
C PHE A 55 -1.60 -16.08 -4.70
N ASN A 56 -2.49 -15.48 -5.49
CA ASN A 56 -2.16 -14.33 -6.30
C ASN A 56 -2.71 -13.11 -5.57
N ASN A 57 -2.00 -11.99 -5.55
CA ASN A 57 -2.58 -10.71 -5.13
C ASN A 57 -3.90 -10.50 -5.89
N GLY A 58 -4.96 -10.07 -5.20
CA GLY A 58 -6.27 -9.86 -5.82
C GLY A 58 -6.22 -8.82 -6.94
N LEU A 59 -6.09 -9.26 -8.20
CA LEU A 59 -6.15 -8.38 -9.38
C LEU A 59 -7.59 -7.93 -9.71
N ALA A 60 -8.57 -8.62 -9.11
CA ALA A 60 -9.97 -8.25 -9.08
C ALA A 60 -10.51 -8.55 -7.67
N ILE A 61 -11.31 -7.63 -7.13
CA ILE A 61 -12.01 -7.72 -5.84
C ILE A 61 -13.45 -8.18 -6.06
N ILE A 62 -14.09 -7.78 -7.17
CA ILE A 62 -15.46 -8.17 -7.49
C ILE A 62 -15.49 -9.56 -8.16
N PRO A 63 -16.23 -10.55 -7.62
CA PRO A 63 -16.13 -11.94 -8.06
C PRO A 63 -16.87 -12.29 -9.37
N PHE A 64 -17.81 -11.46 -9.86
CA PHE A 64 -18.73 -11.85 -10.95
C PHE A 64 -18.84 -10.87 -12.13
N ASP A 65 -18.52 -9.58 -11.96
CA ASP A 65 -18.47 -8.59 -13.04
C ASP A 65 -17.05 -8.03 -13.21
N PRO A 66 -16.10 -8.82 -13.76
CA PRO A 66 -14.74 -8.35 -13.97
C PRO A 66 -14.73 -7.24 -15.03
N VAL A 67 -14.22 -6.06 -14.66
CA VAL A 67 -14.09 -4.92 -15.58
C VAL A 67 -13.29 -5.37 -16.81
N PRO A 68 -13.85 -5.26 -18.04
CA PRO A 68 -13.23 -5.86 -19.21
C PRO A 68 -11.81 -5.28 -19.46
N PRO A 69 -10.87 -6.12 -19.94
CA PRO A 69 -9.50 -5.69 -20.19
C PRO A 69 -9.49 -4.55 -21.22
N PRO A 70 -8.65 -3.52 -21.03
CA PRO A 70 -8.63 -2.36 -21.92
C PRO A 70 -8.21 -2.78 -23.35
N VAL A 71 -8.99 -2.34 -24.33
CA VAL A 71 -8.80 -2.67 -25.77
C VAL A 71 -7.44 -2.20 -26.32
N ASN A 72 -6.83 -1.19 -25.68
CA ASN A 72 -5.44 -0.79 -25.92
C ASN A 72 -4.72 -0.57 -24.59
N THR A 73 -3.61 -1.28 -24.35
CA THR A 73 -2.77 -1.17 -23.14
C THR A 73 -1.61 -0.17 -23.27
N GLY A 74 -1.48 0.49 -24.42
CA GLY A 74 -0.49 1.53 -24.66
C GLY A 74 -0.99 2.61 -25.61
N ARG A 75 -0.52 3.84 -25.38
CA ARG A 75 -0.71 5.00 -26.26
C ARG A 75 0.60 5.27 -26.97
N SER A 76 0.60 5.23 -28.31
CA SER A 76 1.77 5.55 -29.12
C SER A 76 1.63 6.93 -29.77
N ASN A 77 2.38 7.91 -29.25
CA ASN A 77 2.65 9.21 -29.89
C ASN A 77 1.41 10.01 -30.32
N ARG A 78 0.41 10.14 -29.44
CA ARG A 78 -0.81 10.93 -29.68
C ARG A 78 -0.70 12.34 -29.09
N LEU A 79 -1.40 13.31 -29.68
CA LEU A 79 -1.49 14.66 -29.14
C LEU A 79 -2.29 14.66 -27.82
N LEU A 80 -1.79 15.34 -26.79
CA LEU A 80 -2.47 15.45 -25.50
C LEU A 80 -3.84 16.16 -25.61
N SER A 81 -3.95 17.11 -26.54
CA SER A 81 -5.19 17.86 -26.81
C SER A 81 -6.32 16.98 -27.36
N GLU A 82 -6.01 15.98 -28.19
CA GLU A 82 -7.00 15.03 -28.76
C GLU A 82 -7.64 14.15 -27.69
N ASP A 83 -6.84 13.61 -26.76
CA ASP A 83 -7.33 12.73 -25.70
C ASP A 83 -8.24 13.51 -24.72
N TYR A 84 -7.90 14.77 -24.38
CA TYR A 84 -8.78 15.67 -23.63
C TYR A 84 -10.07 15.99 -24.42
N GLY A 85 -9.94 16.37 -25.69
CA GLY A 85 -11.06 16.74 -26.55
C GLY A 85 -12.09 15.62 -26.70
N ARG A 86 -11.65 14.36 -26.74
CA ARG A 86 -12.52 13.18 -26.75
C ARG A 86 -13.32 13.04 -25.45
N ALA A 87 -12.68 13.12 -24.30
CA ALA A 87 -13.34 13.00 -23.00
C ALA A 87 -14.36 14.14 -22.78
N ALA A 88 -13.99 15.37 -23.16
CA ALA A 88 -14.87 16.53 -23.12
C ALA A 88 -16.09 16.39 -24.06
N ALA A 89 -15.88 15.88 -25.27
CA ALA A 89 -16.98 15.62 -26.22
C ALA A 89 -17.93 14.52 -25.73
N GLU A 90 -17.42 13.41 -25.19
CA GLU A 90 -18.28 12.35 -24.62
C GLU A 90 -19.10 12.87 -23.42
N CYS A 91 -18.48 13.67 -22.55
CA CYS A 91 -19.17 14.31 -21.43
C CYS A 91 -20.31 15.22 -21.91
N ARG A 92 -20.06 16.11 -22.88
CA ARG A 92 -21.08 16.99 -23.50
C ARG A 92 -22.25 16.19 -24.05
N LEU A 93 -21.98 15.17 -24.88
CA LEU A 93 -23.02 14.32 -25.48
C LEU A 93 -23.88 13.60 -24.43
N LYS A 94 -23.27 13.13 -23.33
CA LYS A 94 -24.01 12.51 -22.22
C LYS A 94 -24.85 13.53 -21.44
N VAL A 95 -24.30 14.70 -21.11
CA VAL A 95 -25.05 15.77 -20.43
C VAL A 95 -26.22 16.24 -21.30
N GLU A 96 -26.03 16.48 -22.60
CA GLU A 96 -27.11 16.84 -23.52
C GLU A 96 -28.22 15.79 -23.60
N LYS A 97 -27.85 14.50 -23.66
CA LYS A 97 -28.82 13.40 -23.65
C LYS A 97 -29.66 13.41 -22.37
N ILE A 98 -29.02 13.56 -21.22
CA ILE A 98 -29.69 13.60 -19.92
C ILE A 98 -30.56 14.87 -19.81
N VAL A 99 -30.10 16.04 -20.26
CA VAL A 99 -30.90 17.27 -20.30
C VAL A 99 -32.17 17.11 -21.15
N LYS A 100 -32.07 16.47 -22.33
CA LYS A 100 -33.23 16.17 -23.19
C LYS A 100 -34.21 15.23 -22.48
N GLU A 101 -33.72 14.23 -21.77
CA GLU A 101 -34.55 13.31 -20.99
C GLU A 101 -35.23 13.99 -19.79
N CYS A 102 -34.47 14.71 -18.96
CA CYS A 102 -34.97 15.50 -17.84
C CYS A 102 -36.06 16.50 -18.25
N LYS A 103 -35.87 17.22 -19.37
CA LYS A 103 -36.89 18.13 -19.93
C LYS A 103 -38.14 17.38 -20.43
N ARG A 104 -37.97 16.20 -21.04
CA ARG A 104 -39.09 15.34 -21.50
C ARG A 104 -39.96 14.83 -20.34
N VAL A 105 -39.36 14.51 -19.19
CA VAL A 105 -40.09 14.01 -18.00
C VAL A 105 -40.44 15.10 -16.98
N ASN A 106 -40.08 16.36 -17.25
CA ASN A 106 -40.23 17.50 -16.34
C ASN A 106 -39.59 17.26 -14.94
N MET A 107 -38.35 16.76 -14.91
CA MET A 107 -37.60 16.51 -13.66
C MET A 107 -36.20 17.12 -13.71
N ARG A 108 -35.72 17.63 -12.56
CA ARG A 108 -34.30 17.92 -12.35
C ARG A 108 -33.48 16.63 -12.35
N TYR A 109 -32.23 16.69 -12.79
CA TYR A 109 -31.33 15.55 -12.75
C TYR A 109 -31.13 15.08 -11.31
N ARG A 110 -31.02 13.75 -11.16
CA ARG A 110 -30.72 13.04 -9.92
C ARG A 110 -29.63 12.05 -10.30
N ASP A 111 -28.49 12.14 -9.65
CA ASP A 111 -27.35 11.30 -9.94
C ASP A 111 -27.61 9.88 -9.38
N PRO A 112 -27.80 8.84 -10.21
CA PRO A 112 -28.16 7.51 -9.72
C PRO A 112 -27.00 6.81 -9.02
N ASP A 113 -25.76 7.14 -9.40
CA ASP A 113 -24.54 6.51 -8.88
C ASP A 113 -23.94 7.29 -7.69
N TRP A 114 -24.49 8.46 -7.37
CA TRP A 114 -23.93 9.40 -6.38
C TRP A 114 -25.01 10.24 -5.68
N ASP A 115 -26.05 9.56 -5.19
CA ASP A 115 -27.22 10.23 -4.63
C ASP A 115 -27.04 10.64 -3.15
N LEU A 116 -26.46 11.83 -2.93
CA LEU A 116 -26.23 12.39 -1.60
C LEU A 116 -27.48 12.39 -0.69
N ASP A 117 -28.67 12.58 -1.26
CA ASP A 117 -29.93 12.70 -0.51
C ASP A 117 -30.42 11.33 -0.01
N TRP A 118 -30.31 10.28 -0.83
CA TRP A 118 -30.66 8.92 -0.41
C TRP A 118 -29.61 8.33 0.53
N ASP A 119 -28.32 8.58 0.25
CA ASP A 119 -27.18 8.17 1.09
C ASP A 119 -27.26 8.77 2.50
N PHE A 120 -27.66 10.04 2.59
CA PHE A 120 -27.86 10.74 3.86
C PHE A 120 -29.10 10.25 4.61
N LYS A 121 -30.27 10.17 3.95
CA LYS A 121 -31.56 9.79 4.58
C LYS A 121 -31.62 8.34 5.08
N HIS A 122 -30.77 7.46 4.55
CA HIS A 122 -30.64 6.07 5.00
C HIS A 122 -29.40 5.85 5.87
N GLU A 123 -28.75 6.93 6.32
CA GLU A 123 -27.57 6.93 7.21
C GLU A 123 -26.39 6.07 6.70
N LYS A 124 -26.36 5.79 5.38
CA LYS A 124 -25.32 4.97 4.73
C LYS A 124 -23.95 5.66 4.74
N GLY A 125 -23.94 6.97 4.50
CA GLY A 125 -22.74 7.80 4.50
C GLY A 125 -21.65 7.35 3.52
N HIS A 126 -21.99 6.61 2.47
CA HIS A 126 -21.06 6.06 1.48
C HIS A 126 -20.43 7.14 0.59
N CYS A 127 -21.14 8.26 0.36
CA CYS A 127 -20.58 9.42 -0.35
C CYS A 127 -19.61 10.22 0.54
N LEU A 128 -19.77 10.13 1.86
CA LEU A 128 -18.98 10.87 2.85
C LEU A 128 -17.72 10.12 3.27
N ASN A 129 -17.84 8.82 3.52
CA ASN A 129 -16.84 8.01 4.20
C ASN A 129 -16.13 7.02 3.28
N THR A 130 -14.88 6.75 3.62
CA THR A 130 -14.03 5.72 3.02
C THR A 130 -14.37 4.33 3.59
N LEU A 131 -14.12 3.27 2.82
CA LEU A 131 -14.32 1.89 3.28
C LEU A 131 -13.57 1.62 4.60
N GLY A 132 -14.27 1.06 5.60
CA GLY A 132 -13.72 0.78 6.93
C GLY A 132 -13.48 2.00 7.83
N GLN A 133 -13.84 3.22 7.41
CA GLN A 133 -13.72 4.44 8.23
C GLN A 133 -15.08 5.10 8.45
N LYS A 134 -15.24 5.75 9.62
CA LYS A 134 -16.44 6.51 10.00
C LYS A 134 -16.05 7.91 10.46
N LYS A 135 -15.53 8.72 9.55
CA LYS A 135 -15.10 10.09 9.83
C LYS A 135 -16.28 11.05 9.98
N PHE A 136 -17.31 10.81 9.17
CA PHE A 136 -18.59 11.49 9.21
C PHE A 136 -19.65 10.42 9.49
N GLU A 137 -19.67 9.89 10.72
CA GLU A 137 -20.72 8.96 11.14
C GLU A 137 -22.08 9.67 11.08
N LEU A 138 -23.07 9.01 10.48
CA LEU A 138 -24.45 9.46 10.46
C LEU A 138 -25.21 8.57 11.43
N SER A 139 -25.79 9.19 12.46
CA SER A 139 -26.60 8.56 13.49
C SER A 139 -27.48 9.61 14.15
N ASP A 140 -28.61 9.21 14.74
CA ASP A 140 -29.44 10.11 15.57
C ASP A 140 -28.60 10.93 16.57
N THR A 141 -27.63 10.31 17.23
CA THR A 141 -26.76 10.98 18.22
C THR A 141 -25.90 12.08 17.60
N SER A 142 -25.23 11.80 16.48
CA SER A 142 -24.30 12.74 15.82
C SER A 142 -25.03 13.85 15.06
N LEU A 143 -26.19 13.53 14.48
CA LEU A 143 -27.05 14.51 13.81
C LEU A 143 -27.63 15.54 14.80
N LEU A 144 -28.05 15.10 15.99
CA LEU A 144 -28.55 15.96 17.06
C LEU A 144 -27.45 16.74 17.79
N SER A 145 -26.26 16.13 17.98
CA SER A 145 -25.12 16.73 18.67
C SER A 145 -24.66 18.05 18.03
N SER A 146 -24.62 19.14 18.79
CA SER A 146 -24.13 20.44 18.30
C SER A 146 -22.61 20.52 18.15
N GLU A 147 -21.88 19.58 18.74
CA GLU A 147 -20.40 19.54 18.75
C GLU A 147 -19.84 18.73 17.57
N ASP A 148 -20.59 17.73 17.09
CA ASP A 148 -20.16 16.84 16.02
C ASP A 148 -20.09 17.54 14.66
N ARG A 149 -18.91 17.48 14.05
CA ARG A 149 -18.64 18.06 12.72
C ARG A 149 -19.04 17.08 11.62
N VAL A 150 -20.34 16.85 11.50
CA VAL A 150 -20.96 16.03 10.45
C VAL A 150 -21.95 16.86 9.62
N PRO A 151 -22.19 16.53 8.34
CA PRO A 151 -23.30 17.10 7.58
C PRO A 151 -24.64 16.85 8.27
N LYS A 152 -25.56 17.83 8.20
CA LYS A 152 -26.86 17.75 8.90
C LYS A 152 -28.09 17.82 8.00
N ALA A 153 -27.93 18.20 6.74
CA ALA A 153 -28.96 18.12 5.72
C ALA A 153 -28.34 18.06 4.31
N VAL A 154 -29.17 17.67 3.34
CA VAL A 154 -28.87 17.76 1.91
C VAL A 154 -29.99 18.55 1.24
N LYS A 155 -29.62 19.54 0.42
CA LYS A 155 -30.55 20.37 -0.36
C LYS A 155 -30.00 20.65 -1.75
N ARG A 156 -30.85 21.03 -2.71
CA ARG A 156 -30.44 21.45 -4.05
C ARG A 156 -30.01 22.92 -4.07
N VAL A 157 -29.17 23.31 -5.04
CA VAL A 157 -28.70 24.69 -5.20
C VAL A 157 -29.83 25.72 -5.14
N HIS A 158 -30.94 25.53 -5.85
CA HIS A 158 -32.07 26.47 -5.86
C HIS A 158 -32.89 26.52 -4.54
N GLU A 159 -32.61 25.64 -3.58
CA GLU A 159 -33.21 25.62 -2.23
C GLU A 159 -32.28 26.24 -1.17
N ILE A 160 -30.99 26.40 -1.52
CA ILE A 160 -29.91 26.94 -0.67
C ILE A 160 -29.59 28.38 -1.07
N PHE A 161 -29.72 28.73 -2.34
CA PHE A 161 -29.30 30.01 -2.89
C PHE A 161 -30.50 30.77 -3.45
N GLU A 162 -30.63 32.06 -3.10
CA GLU A 162 -31.73 32.91 -3.60
C GLU A 162 -31.57 33.22 -5.09
N ASN A 163 -30.35 33.60 -5.49
CA ASN A 163 -30.02 33.99 -6.86
C ASN A 163 -28.76 33.25 -7.32
N PRO A 164 -28.81 31.90 -7.44
CA PRO A 164 -27.63 31.09 -7.72
C PRO A 164 -26.98 31.46 -9.05
N THR A 165 -25.67 31.72 -8.99
CA THR A 165 -24.82 31.95 -10.16
C THR A 165 -23.77 30.85 -10.26
N PHE A 166 -23.47 30.44 -11.48
CA PHE A 166 -22.46 29.43 -11.78
C PHE A 166 -21.41 30.06 -12.70
N MET A 167 -20.15 30.07 -12.26
CA MET A 167 -19.00 30.62 -12.99
C MET A 167 -19.15 32.10 -13.42
N LYS A 168 -19.82 32.94 -12.61
CA LYS A 168 -19.97 34.37 -12.91
C LYS A 168 -18.68 35.15 -12.64
N ASN A 169 -17.94 34.80 -11.59
CA ASN A 169 -16.72 35.48 -11.16
C ASN A 169 -15.54 34.48 -11.09
N ILE A 170 -15.09 33.96 -12.24
CA ILE A 170 -13.98 32.99 -12.33
C ILE A 170 -12.63 33.58 -11.85
N HIS A 171 -12.52 34.91 -11.76
CA HIS A 171 -11.38 35.57 -11.13
C HIS A 171 -11.13 35.03 -9.73
N GLY A 172 -9.88 34.68 -9.44
CA GLY A 172 -9.50 33.92 -8.24
C GLY A 172 -9.85 34.51 -6.88
N GLY A 173 -10.42 35.72 -6.81
CA GLY A 173 -11.02 36.30 -5.61
C GLY A 173 -12.41 35.76 -5.25
N GLY A 174 -13.18 35.20 -6.20
CA GLY A 174 -14.53 34.65 -5.94
C GLY A 174 -14.53 33.35 -5.12
N VAL A 175 -13.48 32.54 -5.31
CA VAL A 175 -13.20 31.36 -4.49
C VAL A 175 -12.66 31.78 -3.12
N LYS A 176 -12.73 30.88 -2.14
CA LYS A 176 -11.76 30.87 -1.04
C LYS A 176 -10.36 30.36 -1.45
N GLN A 177 -10.18 29.76 -2.64
CA GLN A 177 -8.96 29.09 -3.14
C GLN A 177 -8.65 29.32 -4.64
N GLY A 178 -7.52 29.96 -4.96
CA GLY A 178 -6.91 29.95 -6.31
C GLY A 178 -7.58 30.78 -7.43
N ASN A 179 -6.79 31.22 -8.42
CA ASN A 179 -7.26 31.78 -9.69
C ASN A 179 -7.24 30.67 -10.74
N LEU A 180 -8.42 30.24 -11.21
CA LEU A 180 -8.56 29.11 -12.14
C LEU A 180 -9.14 29.60 -13.46
N THR A 181 -8.32 30.28 -14.26
CA THR A 181 -8.60 30.56 -15.68
C THR A 181 -8.88 29.29 -16.50
N SER A 182 -8.47 28.12 -15.99
CA SER A 182 -8.80 26.80 -16.56
C SER A 182 -10.17 26.23 -16.16
N LEU A 183 -11.03 26.93 -15.41
CA LEU A 183 -12.29 26.35 -14.92
C LEU A 183 -13.24 25.91 -16.06
N GLU A 184 -13.31 26.66 -17.16
CA GLU A 184 -14.08 26.30 -18.36
C GLU A 184 -13.55 25.04 -19.08
N ARG A 185 -12.26 24.73 -18.88
CA ARG A 185 -11.64 23.47 -19.36
C ARG A 185 -11.99 22.29 -18.45
N ILE A 186 -12.29 22.55 -17.17
CA ILE A 186 -12.67 21.50 -16.22
C ILE A 186 -14.18 21.24 -16.30
N CYS A 187 -15.03 22.28 -16.32
CA CYS A 187 -16.48 22.15 -16.48
C CYS A 187 -16.90 22.31 -17.95
N VAL A 188 -17.06 21.19 -18.66
CA VAL A 188 -17.22 21.18 -20.13
C VAL A 188 -18.66 21.24 -20.64
N ALA A 189 -19.64 21.03 -19.75
CA ALA A 189 -21.07 21.07 -20.03
C ALA A 189 -21.88 21.24 -18.74
N TYR A 190 -22.93 22.06 -18.74
CA TYR A 190 -23.86 22.18 -17.61
C TYR A 190 -25.23 22.71 -18.04
N ASN A 191 -26.25 22.49 -17.21
CA ASN A 191 -27.55 23.16 -17.31
C ASN A 191 -28.13 23.39 -15.90
N VAL A 192 -28.30 24.66 -15.53
CA VAL A 192 -28.70 25.08 -14.18
C VAL A 192 -30.18 24.78 -13.89
N ASP A 193 -31.04 24.87 -14.90
CA ASP A 193 -32.49 24.60 -14.78
C ASP A 193 -32.75 23.12 -14.44
N VAL A 194 -32.03 22.21 -15.10
CA VAL A 194 -32.05 20.77 -14.82
C VAL A 194 -31.21 20.43 -13.59
N GLY A 195 -30.22 21.25 -13.23
CA GLY A 195 -29.31 20.99 -12.10
C GLY A 195 -28.31 19.88 -12.40
N ILE A 196 -27.69 19.90 -13.59
CA ILE A 196 -26.70 18.92 -14.05
C ILE A 196 -25.40 19.62 -14.46
N TYR A 197 -24.27 19.05 -14.06
CA TYR A 197 -22.93 19.57 -14.35
C TYR A 197 -21.98 18.43 -14.74
N GLY A 198 -21.23 18.62 -15.81
CA GLY A 198 -20.25 17.66 -16.34
C GLY A 198 -18.83 18.21 -16.27
N PHE A 199 -17.98 17.55 -15.49
CA PHE A 199 -16.59 17.92 -15.27
C PHE A 199 -15.64 16.89 -15.90
N VAL A 200 -14.43 17.29 -16.23
CA VAL A 200 -13.37 16.46 -16.82
C VAL A 200 -12.11 16.54 -15.94
N PHE A 201 -11.56 15.37 -15.61
CA PHE A 201 -10.38 15.20 -14.75
C PHE A 201 -9.37 14.25 -15.39
N TYR A 202 -8.11 14.41 -15.08
CA TYR A 202 -7.03 13.50 -15.49
C TYR A 202 -6.82 12.45 -14.39
N ARG A 203 -6.84 11.17 -14.74
CA ARG A 203 -6.70 10.05 -13.80
C ARG A 203 -5.87 8.93 -14.41
N ASP A 204 -4.82 8.50 -13.72
CA ASP A 204 -4.01 7.34 -14.10
C ASP A 204 -3.58 7.39 -15.60
N GLY A 205 -3.16 8.57 -16.06
CA GLY A 205 -2.74 8.86 -17.44
C GLY A 205 -3.86 9.09 -18.47
N GLU A 206 -5.12 9.16 -18.04
CA GLU A 206 -6.27 9.23 -18.96
C GLU A 206 -7.27 10.31 -18.53
N TRP A 207 -7.81 11.06 -19.49
CA TRP A 207 -8.92 11.98 -19.21
C TRP A 207 -10.23 11.19 -19.02
N ILE A 208 -10.88 11.43 -17.89
CA ILE A 208 -12.19 10.90 -17.50
C ILE A 208 -13.16 12.07 -17.29
N TYR A 209 -14.47 11.78 -17.23
CA TYR A 209 -15.47 12.77 -16.84
C TYR A 209 -16.28 12.31 -15.62
N SER A 210 -16.79 13.28 -14.88
CA SER A 210 -17.67 13.12 -13.72
C SER A 210 -18.90 14.01 -13.93
N ILE A 211 -20.07 13.39 -14.08
CA ILE A 211 -21.36 14.07 -14.19
C ILE A 211 -22.04 13.99 -12.82
N ILE A 212 -22.57 15.12 -12.33
CA ILE A 212 -23.22 15.25 -11.02
C ILE A 212 -24.53 16.04 -11.07
N ASP A 213 -25.39 15.83 -10.06
CA ASP A 213 -26.56 16.69 -9.76
C ASP A 213 -26.23 17.89 -8.86
N ASP A 214 -27.19 18.81 -8.68
CA ASP A 214 -27.06 20.07 -7.93
C ASP A 214 -27.29 19.96 -6.40
N LYS A 215 -27.33 18.75 -5.81
CA LYS A 215 -27.46 18.58 -4.35
C LYS A 215 -26.14 18.86 -3.62
N LEU A 216 -26.20 19.50 -2.46
CA LEU A 216 -25.05 19.81 -1.59
C LEU A 216 -25.38 19.57 -0.12
N TYR A 217 -24.35 19.26 0.67
CA TYR A 217 -24.44 19.08 2.12
C TYR A 217 -24.45 20.41 2.88
N LEU A 218 -25.26 20.51 3.94
CA LEU A 218 -25.41 21.66 4.82
C LEU A 218 -24.88 21.39 6.24
N LYS A 219 -24.42 22.45 6.91
CA LYS A 219 -23.97 22.44 8.31
C LYS A 219 -25.12 22.32 9.32
N SER A 220 -26.25 22.93 8.99
CA SER A 220 -27.44 22.95 9.84
C SER A 220 -28.51 22.02 9.28
N PRO A 221 -29.31 21.38 10.15
CA PRO A 221 -30.37 20.48 9.74
C PRO A 221 -31.52 21.24 9.05
N CYS A 222 -32.52 20.51 8.56
CA CYS A 222 -33.76 21.11 8.07
C CYS A 222 -34.59 21.69 9.22
N TRP A 223 -35.41 22.70 8.92
CA TRP A 223 -36.32 23.31 9.90
C TRP A 223 -37.26 22.29 10.57
N ASP A 224 -37.77 21.35 9.79
CA ASP A 224 -38.67 20.29 10.28
C ASP A 224 -37.93 19.24 11.12
N SER A 225 -36.60 19.14 10.96
CA SER A 225 -35.75 18.27 11.77
C SER A 225 -35.52 18.85 13.17
N PRO A 226 -35.31 18.03 14.22
CA PRO A 226 -34.99 18.54 15.55
C PRO A 226 -33.69 19.35 15.53
N SER A 227 -33.69 20.56 16.10
CA SER A 227 -32.47 21.35 16.24
C SER A 227 -32.57 22.39 17.34
N THR A 228 -31.51 22.48 18.16
CA THR A 228 -31.43 23.45 19.26
C THR A 228 -31.59 24.89 18.76
N GLN A 229 -31.08 25.20 17.55
CA GLN A 229 -31.19 26.52 16.94
C GLN A 229 -32.65 26.89 16.62
N ARG A 230 -33.46 25.92 16.16
CA ARG A 230 -34.91 26.13 15.95
C ARG A 230 -35.62 26.36 17.27
N ASP A 231 -35.39 25.47 18.23
CA ASP A 231 -36.11 25.48 19.49
C ASP A 231 -35.81 26.77 20.29
N LEU A 232 -34.58 27.30 20.19
CA LEU A 232 -34.22 28.65 20.67
C LEU A 232 -34.98 29.77 19.95
N LEU A 233 -35.00 29.79 18.61
CA LEU A 233 -35.73 30.83 17.85
C LEU A 233 -37.24 30.83 18.16
N GLN A 234 -37.83 29.66 18.40
CA GLN A 234 -39.23 29.53 18.81
C GLN A 234 -39.46 30.07 20.24
N GLN A 235 -38.52 29.86 21.18
CA GLN A 235 -38.60 30.42 22.54
C GLN A 235 -38.54 31.95 22.58
N PHE A 236 -37.83 32.58 21.64
CA PHE A 236 -37.76 34.05 21.54
C PHE A 236 -39.02 34.71 20.93
N GLY A 237 -40.06 33.92 20.59
CA GLY A 237 -41.36 34.45 20.14
C GLY A 237 -41.31 35.22 18.81
N GLN A 238 -40.34 34.92 17.96
CA GLN A 238 -40.07 35.68 16.74
C GLN A 238 -41.09 35.36 15.64
N GLU A 239 -41.73 36.39 15.09
CA GLU A 239 -42.65 36.22 13.95
C GLU A 239 -41.92 35.58 12.76
N ASN A 240 -42.52 34.53 12.18
CA ASN A 240 -41.96 33.76 11.07
C ASN A 240 -40.56 33.15 11.36
N ALA A 241 -40.35 32.59 12.56
CA ALA A 241 -39.10 31.93 12.97
C ALA A 241 -38.53 30.93 11.93
N GLU A 242 -39.36 30.26 11.13
CA GLU A 242 -38.92 29.39 10.02
C GLU A 242 -38.13 30.16 8.95
N LYS A 243 -38.64 31.32 8.54
CA LYS A 243 -38.00 32.17 7.54
C LYS A 243 -36.64 32.66 8.06
N VAL A 244 -36.61 33.16 9.29
CA VAL A 244 -35.39 33.59 9.99
C VAL A 244 -34.37 32.46 10.08
N TYR A 245 -34.80 31.24 10.42
CA TYR A 245 -33.93 30.07 10.46
C TYR A 245 -33.33 29.75 9.08
N ARG A 246 -34.16 29.73 8.03
CA ARG A 246 -33.71 29.45 6.66
C ARG A 246 -32.68 30.48 6.21
N GLU A 247 -33.00 31.77 6.32
CA GLU A 247 -32.12 32.90 5.99
C GLU A 247 -30.78 32.85 6.77
N THR A 248 -30.81 32.46 8.05
CA THR A 248 -29.61 32.44 8.91
C THR A 248 -28.73 31.20 8.72
N TYR A 249 -29.33 30.03 8.57
CA TYR A 249 -28.64 28.73 8.71
C TYR A 249 -28.65 27.84 7.47
N GLN A 250 -29.55 28.11 6.51
CA GLN A 250 -29.71 27.29 5.31
C GLN A 250 -29.46 28.03 4.00
N THR A 251 -29.41 29.36 4.02
CA THR A 251 -29.24 30.20 2.84
C THR A 251 -27.78 30.59 2.61
N GLY A 252 -27.36 30.57 1.34
CA GLY A 252 -26.08 31.06 0.84
C GLY A 252 -24.88 30.14 1.11
N SER A 253 -23.74 30.47 0.51
CA SER A 253 -22.56 29.60 0.53
C SER A 253 -22.01 29.32 1.94
N ARG A 254 -22.30 30.14 2.96
CA ARG A 254 -21.87 29.90 4.35
C ARG A 254 -22.57 28.69 5.01
N ALA A 255 -23.79 28.36 4.58
CA ALA A 255 -24.59 27.24 5.09
C ALA A 255 -24.04 25.86 4.66
N LEU A 256 -23.28 25.81 3.56
CA LEU A 256 -22.67 24.58 3.03
C LEU A 256 -21.66 23.96 4.01
N PHE A 257 -21.66 22.63 4.13
CA PHE A 257 -20.75 21.90 5.02
C PHE A 257 -19.30 21.86 4.52
N PHE A 258 -19.09 21.58 3.23
CA PHE A 258 -17.77 21.45 2.61
C PHE A 258 -17.28 22.79 1.99
N ALA A 259 -16.78 22.78 0.76
CA ALA A 259 -16.21 23.97 0.13
C ALA A 259 -17.23 25.11 -0.03
N GLN A 260 -16.74 26.34 0.05
CA GLN A 260 -17.54 27.55 0.04
C GLN A 260 -16.95 28.60 -0.89
N CYS A 261 -17.81 29.33 -1.59
CA CYS A 261 -17.48 30.53 -2.31
C CYS A 261 -17.40 31.72 -1.34
N LYS A 262 -16.72 32.80 -1.75
CA LYS A 262 -16.72 34.07 -1.00
C LYS A 262 -18.07 34.78 -1.18
N ASP A 263 -18.53 34.88 -2.43
CA ASP A 263 -19.88 35.32 -2.77
C ASP A 263 -20.90 34.31 -2.23
N GLN A 264 -21.95 34.81 -1.56
CA GLN A 264 -22.99 33.95 -1.01
C GLN A 264 -23.90 33.33 -2.07
N ASN A 265 -23.89 33.82 -3.30
CA ASN A 265 -24.71 33.34 -4.41
C ASN A 265 -23.90 32.62 -5.52
N GLU A 266 -22.59 32.46 -5.37
CA GLU A 266 -21.78 31.69 -6.33
C GLU A 266 -21.69 30.21 -5.94
N THR A 267 -21.76 29.30 -6.92
CA THR A 267 -22.01 27.87 -6.68
C THR A 267 -20.96 26.92 -7.26
N TRP A 268 -19.99 27.41 -8.04
CA TRP A 268 -19.13 26.52 -8.84
C TRP A 268 -18.12 25.72 -8.00
N VAL A 269 -17.63 26.30 -6.90
CA VAL A 269 -16.61 25.68 -6.02
C VAL A 269 -17.14 24.42 -5.30
N PRO A 270 -18.29 24.45 -4.61
CA PRO A 270 -18.85 23.24 -3.99
C PRO A 270 -19.27 22.19 -5.03
N LEU A 271 -19.72 22.59 -6.21
CA LEU A 271 -20.06 21.66 -7.30
C LEU A 271 -18.79 21.00 -7.90
N LEU A 272 -17.71 21.75 -8.11
CA LEU A 272 -16.41 21.21 -8.53
C LEU A 272 -15.87 20.22 -7.49
N GLN A 273 -15.91 20.59 -6.19
CA GLN A 273 -15.47 19.69 -5.13
C GLN A 273 -16.32 18.41 -5.07
N LYS A 274 -17.64 18.50 -5.27
CA LYS A 274 -18.52 17.33 -5.36
C LYS A 274 -18.15 16.42 -6.53
N ALA A 275 -17.91 16.98 -7.71
CA ALA A 275 -17.52 16.22 -8.89
C ALA A 275 -16.15 15.53 -8.70
N TYR A 276 -15.23 16.21 -8.00
CA TYR A 276 -13.92 15.67 -7.61
C TYR A 276 -14.05 14.57 -6.54
N ALA A 277 -14.90 14.75 -5.53
CA ALA A 277 -15.22 13.72 -4.53
C ALA A 277 -15.81 12.46 -5.19
N LYS A 278 -16.73 12.62 -6.15
CA LYS A 278 -17.26 11.51 -6.97
C LYS A 278 -16.16 10.81 -7.77
N ALA A 279 -15.24 11.56 -8.37
CA ALA A 279 -14.11 11.00 -9.11
C ALA A 279 -13.10 10.25 -8.22
N HIS A 280 -12.96 10.66 -6.95
CA HIS A 280 -12.09 10.06 -5.94
C HIS A 280 -12.76 8.99 -5.04
N GLY A 281 -14.08 8.82 -5.10
CA GLY A 281 -14.80 7.72 -4.42
C GLY A 281 -15.45 8.07 -3.09
N ASP A 282 -15.08 9.18 -2.43
CA ASP A 282 -15.81 9.83 -1.31
C ASP A 282 -15.19 11.19 -0.93
N TYR A 283 -15.93 11.99 -0.16
CA TYR A 283 -15.44 13.25 0.41
C TYR A 283 -14.28 13.05 1.41
N SER A 284 -14.24 11.93 2.15
CA SER A 284 -13.16 11.64 3.11
C SER A 284 -11.81 11.45 2.42
N SER A 285 -11.78 10.81 1.26
CA SER A 285 -10.56 10.56 0.45
C SER A 285 -9.92 11.83 -0.14
N LEU A 286 -10.62 12.96 -0.11
CA LEU A 286 -10.05 14.28 -0.43
C LEU A 286 -9.21 14.89 0.71
N ALA A 287 -9.27 14.34 1.92
CA ALA A 287 -8.48 14.83 3.06
C ALA A 287 -6.98 14.52 2.88
N GLY A 288 -6.11 15.43 3.31
CA GLY A 288 -4.65 15.25 3.18
C GLY A 288 -4.17 15.22 1.72
N GLY A 289 -4.74 16.06 0.86
CA GLY A 289 -4.28 16.26 -0.53
C GLY A 289 -3.00 17.08 -0.62
N TRP A 290 -2.14 16.76 -1.58
CA TRP A 290 -1.05 17.65 -2.03
C TRP A 290 -1.57 18.57 -3.15
N ILE A 291 -1.12 19.83 -3.20
CA ILE A 291 -1.55 20.77 -4.24
C ILE A 291 -1.10 20.25 -5.60
N GLY A 292 0.15 19.77 -5.66
CA GLY A 292 0.76 19.17 -6.84
C GLY A 292 -0.02 18.01 -7.44
N GLU A 293 -0.58 17.12 -6.61
CA GLU A 293 -1.44 16.01 -7.06
C GLU A 293 -2.77 16.54 -7.63
N ALA A 294 -3.43 17.47 -6.94
CA ALA A 294 -4.67 18.05 -7.41
C ALA A 294 -4.50 18.84 -8.72
N LEU A 295 -3.35 19.50 -8.91
CA LEU A 295 -3.04 20.20 -10.16
C LEU A 295 -2.76 19.22 -11.31
N GLU A 296 -2.12 18.07 -11.08
CA GLU A 296 -2.03 16.99 -12.09
C GLU A 296 -3.43 16.52 -12.50
N ASP A 297 -4.31 16.25 -11.52
CA ASP A 297 -5.66 15.72 -11.76
C ASP A 297 -6.61 16.75 -12.43
N LEU A 298 -6.41 18.06 -12.20
CA LEU A 298 -7.23 19.13 -12.80
C LEU A 298 -6.72 19.59 -14.17
N THR A 299 -5.43 19.45 -14.48
CA THR A 299 -4.82 20.06 -15.69
C THR A 299 -4.21 19.05 -16.67
N GLY A 300 -3.94 17.82 -16.24
CA GLY A 300 -3.10 16.87 -16.99
C GLY A 300 -1.64 17.32 -17.10
N GLY A 301 -1.22 18.28 -16.28
CA GLY A 301 0.16 18.73 -16.17
C GLY A 301 1.07 17.70 -15.49
N VAL A 302 2.33 18.08 -15.27
CA VAL A 302 3.33 17.24 -14.59
C VAL A 302 3.93 18.01 -13.43
N THR A 303 3.85 17.45 -12.23
CA THR A 303 4.41 18.07 -11.02
C THR A 303 5.83 17.57 -10.72
N SER A 304 6.64 18.48 -10.19
CA SER A 304 7.84 18.19 -9.40
C SER A 304 7.71 18.90 -8.05
N GLU A 305 8.02 18.21 -6.95
CA GLU A 305 8.26 18.88 -5.67
C GLU A 305 9.63 19.56 -5.72
N LEU A 306 9.75 20.77 -5.17
CA LEU A 306 11.02 21.47 -5.00
C LEU A 306 11.19 21.86 -3.53
N SER A 307 12.25 21.39 -2.88
CA SER A 307 12.67 21.96 -1.60
C SER A 307 13.38 23.29 -1.86
N ILE A 308 13.02 24.34 -1.13
CA ILE A 308 13.61 25.68 -1.28
C ILE A 308 15.10 25.70 -0.92
N SER A 309 15.55 24.79 -0.05
CA SER A 309 16.98 24.57 0.25
C SER A 309 17.79 24.07 -0.94
N ASP A 310 17.14 23.36 -1.86
CA ASP A 310 17.78 22.62 -2.94
C ASP A 310 17.79 23.42 -4.27
N ILE A 311 17.22 24.64 -4.26
CA ILE A 311 17.25 25.58 -5.38
C ILE A 311 18.66 26.17 -5.49
N LEU A 312 19.43 25.69 -6.47
CA LEU A 312 20.81 26.11 -6.75
C LEU A 312 20.89 27.60 -7.14
N ASP A 313 20.11 28.01 -8.15
CA ASP A 313 20.05 29.39 -8.63
C ASP A 313 18.62 29.93 -8.47
N LYS A 314 18.47 30.84 -7.51
CA LYS A 314 17.22 31.51 -7.14
C LYS A 314 16.84 32.59 -8.17
N ASP A 315 17.80 33.23 -8.82
CA ASP A 315 17.55 34.20 -9.88
C ASP A 315 17.08 33.54 -11.17
N GLU A 316 17.67 32.39 -11.51
CA GLU A 316 17.18 31.57 -12.63
C GLU A 316 15.80 30.97 -12.35
N PHE A 317 15.54 30.44 -11.15
CA PHE A 317 14.21 29.95 -10.77
C PHE A 317 13.14 31.05 -10.91
N TRP A 318 13.43 32.28 -10.45
CA TRP A 318 12.55 33.42 -10.67
C TRP A 318 12.27 33.66 -12.16
N ARG A 319 13.33 33.80 -12.97
CA ARG A 319 13.26 34.25 -14.37
C ARG A 319 12.72 33.18 -15.34
N ARG A 320 12.98 31.90 -15.09
CA ARG A 320 12.53 30.80 -15.97
C ARG A 320 11.19 30.19 -15.55
N GLU A 321 10.90 30.17 -14.25
CA GLU A 321 9.79 29.38 -13.70
C GLU A 321 8.76 30.27 -12.98
N LEU A 322 9.12 30.90 -11.85
CA LEU A 322 8.14 31.56 -10.98
C LEU A 322 7.44 32.76 -11.63
N SER A 323 8.17 33.56 -12.41
CA SER A 323 7.63 34.68 -13.20
C SER A 323 6.68 34.26 -14.33
N LYS A 324 6.57 32.97 -14.63
CA LYS A 324 5.63 32.40 -15.63
C LYS A 324 4.44 31.68 -14.99
N VAL A 325 4.09 32.05 -13.76
CA VAL A 325 2.91 31.53 -13.07
C VAL A 325 1.62 31.84 -13.86
N ASN A 326 0.75 30.85 -13.97
CA ASN A 326 -0.47 30.81 -14.80
C ASN A 326 -0.25 30.81 -16.33
N ASP A 327 0.98 30.92 -16.82
CA ASP A 327 1.34 30.76 -18.24
C ASP A 327 1.89 29.34 -18.47
N GLN A 328 3.12 29.06 -17.99
CA GLN A 328 3.77 27.75 -18.19
C GLN A 328 3.69 26.85 -16.96
N PHE A 329 3.43 27.43 -15.78
CA PHE A 329 3.47 26.71 -14.50
C PHE A 329 2.35 27.17 -13.56
N PHE A 330 1.88 26.24 -12.73
CA PHE A 330 1.22 26.57 -11.46
C PHE A 330 2.14 26.23 -10.30
N PHE A 331 2.04 26.98 -9.20
CA PHE A 331 2.83 26.76 -8.00
C PHE A 331 1.95 26.68 -6.75
N GLY A 332 2.09 25.57 -6.03
CA GLY A 332 1.73 25.46 -4.62
C GLY A 332 2.94 25.79 -3.73
N ALA A 333 2.72 26.34 -2.54
CA ALA A 333 3.75 26.57 -1.55
C ALA A 333 3.29 26.07 -0.18
N SER A 334 4.19 25.46 0.60
CA SER A 334 3.89 24.99 1.95
C SER A 334 5.13 24.94 2.85
N THR A 335 4.92 24.75 4.16
CA THR A 335 5.97 24.85 5.18
C THR A 335 5.65 24.02 6.42
N GLY A 336 6.67 23.68 7.23
CA GLY A 336 6.50 23.01 8.52
C GLY A 336 6.23 21.49 8.49
N HIS A 337 6.23 20.83 7.33
CA HIS A 337 5.94 19.39 7.22
C HIS A 337 6.98 18.46 7.89
N LEU A 338 8.24 18.90 7.97
CA LEU A 338 9.36 18.12 8.52
C LEU A 338 9.90 18.71 9.84
N GLU A 339 9.38 19.85 10.26
CA GLU A 339 9.86 20.60 11.42
C GLU A 339 8.87 20.42 12.58
N ASN A 340 9.15 19.48 13.48
CA ASN A 340 8.33 19.18 14.69
C ASN A 340 8.32 20.32 15.74
N ARG A 341 8.49 21.58 15.35
CA ARG A 341 8.53 22.75 16.23
C ARG A 341 7.70 23.88 15.63
N TYR A 342 6.51 24.06 16.18
CA TYR A 342 5.65 25.20 15.88
C TYR A 342 6.40 26.51 16.12
N GLY A 343 6.70 27.24 15.04
CA GLY A 343 7.36 28.53 15.07
C GLY A 343 6.46 29.65 14.58
N GLU A 344 6.73 30.89 15.01
CA GLU A 344 6.11 32.07 14.40
C GLU A 344 6.77 32.34 13.04
N ARG A 345 6.01 32.20 11.96
CA ARG A 345 6.44 32.51 10.57
C ARG A 345 5.80 33.79 10.05
N ASP A 346 5.73 34.82 10.89
CA ASP A 346 5.08 36.12 10.63
C ASP A 346 3.69 35.95 10.00
N GLY A 347 2.86 35.15 10.67
CA GLY A 347 1.48 34.89 10.29
C GLY A 347 1.26 33.71 9.31
N ILE A 348 2.27 33.20 8.61
CA ILE A 348 2.14 32.01 7.75
C ILE A 348 1.80 30.75 8.58
N ALA A 349 0.80 29.98 8.12
CA ALA A 349 0.38 28.74 8.75
C ALA A 349 1.23 27.55 8.28
N GLU A 350 1.76 26.80 9.24
CA GLU A 350 2.46 25.53 8.99
C GLU A 350 1.47 24.41 8.63
N THR A 351 1.97 23.38 7.94
CA THR A 351 1.21 22.24 7.40
C THR A 351 -0.02 22.64 6.57
N HIS A 352 0.03 23.85 5.98
CA HIS A 352 -1.02 24.42 5.15
C HIS A 352 -0.57 24.69 3.71
N ALA A 353 -1.55 24.69 2.81
CA ALA A 353 -1.40 24.76 1.37
C ALA A 353 -1.66 26.17 0.85
N TYR A 354 -0.63 26.87 0.35
CA TYR A 354 -0.76 28.19 -0.25
C TYR A 354 -0.69 28.10 -1.77
N THR A 355 -1.45 28.94 -2.48
CA THR A 355 -1.38 29.03 -3.96
C THR A 355 -0.66 30.30 -4.36
N VAL A 356 0.35 30.21 -5.23
CA VAL A 356 0.93 31.39 -5.87
C VAL A 356 -0.01 31.84 -6.99
N LEU A 357 -0.48 33.08 -6.91
CA LEU A 357 -1.38 33.69 -7.89
C LEU A 357 -0.64 34.53 -8.93
N GLU A 358 0.46 35.17 -8.54
CA GLU A 358 1.19 36.13 -9.39
C GLU A 358 2.63 36.26 -8.90
N ALA A 359 3.57 36.54 -9.80
CA ALA A 359 4.94 36.89 -9.48
C ALA A 359 5.36 38.05 -10.39
N ARG A 360 5.75 39.18 -9.79
CA ARG A 360 6.04 40.41 -10.55
C ARG A 360 7.35 41.06 -10.10
N THR A 361 8.11 41.55 -11.06
CA THR A 361 9.26 42.45 -10.81
C THR A 361 8.78 43.87 -11.05
N LEU A 362 8.88 44.71 -10.02
CA LEU A 362 8.50 46.12 -10.06
C LEU A 362 9.54 46.97 -10.80
N LYS A 363 9.17 48.19 -11.20
CA LYS A 363 10.09 49.18 -11.80
C LYS A 363 11.32 49.51 -10.94
N ASN A 364 11.22 49.41 -9.61
CA ASN A 364 12.34 49.61 -8.69
C ASN A 364 13.27 48.37 -8.57
N GLY A 365 13.00 47.29 -9.33
CA GLY A 365 13.75 46.03 -9.30
C GLY A 365 13.29 45.03 -8.23
N GLN A 366 12.40 45.43 -7.32
CA GLN A 366 11.89 44.56 -6.25
C GLN A 366 11.02 43.44 -6.83
N ARG A 367 11.19 42.22 -6.31
CA ARG A 367 10.46 41.03 -6.75
C ARG A 367 9.45 40.61 -5.70
N LEU A 368 8.18 40.64 -6.07
CA LEU A 368 7.05 40.36 -5.18
C LEU A 368 6.21 39.19 -5.71
N VAL A 369 5.76 38.36 -4.79
CA VAL A 369 4.93 37.19 -5.07
C VAL A 369 3.59 37.36 -4.37
N LYS A 370 2.51 37.16 -5.11
CA LYS A 370 1.15 37.18 -4.60
C LYS A 370 0.77 35.76 -4.24
N LEU A 371 0.55 35.48 -2.96
CA LEU A 371 0.05 34.19 -2.51
C LEU A 371 -1.37 34.31 -1.99
N ARG A 372 -2.03 33.15 -1.93
CA ARG A 372 -3.35 33.00 -1.36
C ARG A 372 -3.38 31.87 -0.34
N ASN A 373 -3.96 32.17 0.82
CA ASN A 373 -4.41 31.22 1.83
C ASN A 373 -5.85 30.74 1.48
N PRO A 374 -6.09 29.43 1.31
CA PRO A 374 -7.44 28.86 1.16
C PRO A 374 -8.44 29.11 2.29
N TRP A 375 -8.01 29.41 3.53
CA TRP A 375 -8.87 29.55 4.70
C TRP A 375 -9.35 30.98 4.96
N GLY A 376 -10.14 31.47 4.00
CA GLY A 376 -10.41 32.90 3.79
C GLY A 376 -11.16 33.74 4.83
N ASP A 377 -11.41 33.26 6.05
CA ASP A 377 -12.02 34.05 7.14
C ASP A 377 -11.10 34.19 8.37
N THR A 378 -9.90 33.60 8.36
CA THR A 378 -8.99 33.58 9.52
C THR A 378 -7.82 34.53 9.30
N ARG A 379 -7.54 35.43 10.26
CA ARG A 379 -6.31 36.23 10.26
C ARG A 379 -5.05 35.34 10.39
N LYS A 380 -5.18 34.19 11.05
CA LYS A 380 -4.15 33.15 11.08
C LYS A 380 -3.92 32.59 9.67
N GLY A 381 -2.67 32.58 9.22
CA GLY A 381 -2.29 32.17 7.87
C GLY A 381 -2.22 33.30 6.86
N ILE A 382 -2.40 34.56 7.26
CA ILE A 382 -2.10 35.74 6.42
C ILE A 382 -0.70 36.22 6.79
N TRP A 383 0.08 36.68 5.82
CA TRP A 383 1.41 37.26 6.04
C TRP A 383 1.32 38.61 6.76
N ASP A 384 2.02 38.76 7.88
CA ASP A 384 2.09 39.97 8.71
C ASP A 384 3.43 40.76 8.53
N GLY A 385 4.31 40.33 7.62
CA GLY A 385 5.65 40.89 7.41
C GLY A 385 5.77 42.01 6.35
N PRO A 386 6.99 42.28 5.82
CA PRO A 386 7.24 43.16 4.67
C PRO A 386 6.25 42.98 3.50
N CYS A 387 5.75 44.06 2.90
CA CYS A 387 4.71 44.06 1.86
C CYS A 387 3.34 43.44 2.23
N SER A 388 3.06 43.10 3.50
CA SER A 388 1.72 42.71 3.98
C SER A 388 0.68 43.83 3.89
N ASP A 389 -0.61 43.49 3.99
CA ASP A 389 -1.72 44.44 4.07
C ASP A 389 -1.65 45.24 5.38
N GLY A 390 -1.06 46.44 5.31
CA GLY A 390 -0.76 47.31 6.46
C GLY A 390 0.73 47.59 6.67
N SER A 391 1.62 46.97 5.88
CA SER A 391 3.06 47.29 5.91
C SER A 391 3.35 48.72 5.44
N LYS A 392 4.37 49.35 6.03
CA LYS A 392 4.87 50.70 5.67
C LYS A 392 5.53 50.76 4.28
N GLU A 393 5.80 49.61 3.67
CA GLU A 393 6.45 49.49 2.37
C GLU A 393 5.50 49.79 1.19
N TRP A 394 4.20 49.83 1.45
CA TRP A 394 3.21 50.25 0.45
C TRP A 394 3.29 51.75 0.19
N THR A 395 4.05 52.12 -0.85
CA THR A 395 3.96 53.45 -1.46
C THR A 395 2.81 53.46 -2.49
N ARG A 396 2.28 54.66 -2.76
CA ARG A 396 1.22 54.85 -3.76
C ARG A 396 1.61 54.29 -5.12
N ASP A 397 2.85 54.51 -5.54
CA ASP A 397 3.35 54.08 -6.85
C ASP A 397 3.43 52.54 -6.95
N ILE A 398 3.81 51.85 -5.87
CA ILE A 398 3.79 50.37 -5.80
C ILE A 398 2.35 49.85 -5.81
N GLN A 399 1.44 50.52 -5.10
CA GLN A 399 0.02 50.13 -5.07
C GLN A 399 -0.65 50.30 -6.45
N GLU A 400 -0.40 51.44 -7.11
CA GLU A 400 -0.88 51.73 -8.48
C GLU A 400 -0.27 50.75 -9.48
N GLU A 401 1.02 50.44 -9.40
CA GLU A 401 1.69 49.48 -10.27
C GLU A 401 1.12 48.06 -10.13
N LEU A 402 0.95 47.57 -8.90
CA LEU A 402 0.38 46.24 -8.63
C LEU A 402 -1.13 46.16 -8.81
N GLY A 403 -1.83 47.30 -8.89
CA GLY A 403 -3.30 47.34 -8.82
C GLY A 403 -3.84 46.78 -7.51
N HIS A 404 -3.08 46.88 -6.42
CA HIS A 404 -3.42 46.22 -5.15
C HIS A 404 -4.54 46.97 -4.42
N LYS A 405 -5.51 46.20 -3.91
CA LYS A 405 -6.61 46.69 -3.09
C LYS A 405 -6.51 46.05 -1.72
N PHE A 406 -6.25 46.85 -0.71
CA PHE A 406 -6.28 46.42 0.69
C PHE A 406 -7.66 45.86 1.03
N GLY A 407 -7.69 44.71 1.72
CA GLY A 407 -8.96 44.09 2.10
C GLY A 407 -8.78 42.82 2.93
N SER A 408 -9.87 42.32 3.50
CA SER A 408 -9.89 41.03 4.22
C SER A 408 -9.88 39.82 3.28
N ASP A 409 -9.27 39.98 2.11
CA ASP A 409 -9.08 38.92 1.14
C ASP A 409 -7.87 38.13 1.59
N SER A 410 -7.95 36.81 1.56
CA SER A 410 -6.90 35.88 2.00
C SER A 410 -5.71 35.81 1.03
N VAL A 411 -5.46 36.91 0.33
CA VAL A 411 -4.48 37.12 -0.73
C VAL A 411 -3.56 38.23 -0.28
N PHE A 412 -2.26 37.96 -0.24
CA PHE A 412 -1.25 38.90 0.22
C PHE A 412 -0.04 38.89 -0.70
N TRP A 413 0.75 39.96 -0.65
CA TRP A 413 2.05 40.03 -1.29
C TRP A 413 3.16 39.74 -0.27
N ILE A 414 4.21 39.06 -0.73
CA ILE A 414 5.44 38.78 0.03
C ILE A 414 6.64 39.07 -0.88
N SER A 415 7.79 39.44 -0.30
CA SER A 415 9.02 39.55 -1.09
C SER A 415 9.48 38.17 -1.55
N TYR A 416 10.18 38.10 -2.69
CA TYR A 416 10.75 36.84 -3.16
C TYR A 416 11.78 36.26 -2.18
N GLN A 417 12.50 37.12 -1.43
CA GLN A 417 13.44 36.68 -0.39
C GLN A 417 12.69 36.07 0.80
N ASP A 418 11.60 36.69 1.26
CA ASP A 418 10.81 36.18 2.38
C ASP A 418 10.06 34.89 2.02
N LEU A 419 9.57 34.75 0.77
CA LEU A 419 9.06 33.47 0.27
C LEU A 419 10.09 32.34 0.49
N LEU A 420 11.34 32.58 0.09
CA LEU A 420 12.44 31.63 0.23
C LEU A 420 12.93 31.41 1.67
N HIS A 421 12.53 32.25 2.62
CA HIS A 421 12.88 32.10 4.04
C HIS A 421 11.77 31.47 4.88
N LYS A 422 10.49 31.67 4.50
CA LYS A 422 9.33 31.27 5.31
C LYS A 422 8.73 29.95 4.84
N PHE A 423 8.79 29.67 3.54
CA PHE A 423 8.35 28.41 2.95
C PHE A 423 9.51 27.43 2.81
N SER A 424 9.22 26.12 2.84
CA SER A 424 10.24 25.08 2.65
C SER A 424 9.98 24.18 1.43
N HIS A 425 8.71 24.02 1.01
CA HIS A 425 8.34 23.21 -0.16
C HIS A 425 7.55 24.05 -1.18
N ILE A 426 7.85 23.83 -2.47
CA ILE A 426 7.09 24.35 -3.61
C ILE A 426 6.65 23.17 -4.47
N ASP A 427 5.34 23.03 -4.70
CA ASP A 427 4.79 22.13 -5.70
C ASP A 427 4.81 22.86 -7.05
N ARG A 428 5.69 22.47 -7.98
CA ARG A 428 5.76 23.06 -9.33
C ARG A 428 5.07 22.16 -10.34
N THR A 429 3.90 22.55 -10.83
CA THR A 429 3.19 21.85 -11.89
C THR A 429 3.44 22.53 -13.24
N ARG A 430 4.05 21.82 -14.19
CA ARG A 430 4.17 22.29 -15.57
C ARG A 430 2.87 22.06 -16.32
N LEU A 431 2.39 23.10 -17.00
CA LEU A 431 1.23 23.04 -17.88
C LEU A 431 1.63 22.54 -19.27
N LEU A 432 0.86 21.60 -19.81
CA LEU A 432 1.05 20.99 -21.14
C LEU A 432 -0.07 21.40 -22.11
N GLN A 433 -0.63 22.60 -21.92
CA GLN A 433 -1.92 22.99 -22.51
C GLN A 433 -1.79 23.55 -23.94
N ASP A 434 -0.74 24.32 -24.24
CA ASP A 434 -0.68 25.23 -25.40
C ASP A 434 0.42 24.89 -26.42
N THR A 435 0.99 23.69 -26.34
CA THR A 435 2.09 23.23 -27.22
C THR A 435 1.82 21.82 -27.73
N ASP A 436 2.42 21.44 -28.86
CA ASP A 436 2.25 20.14 -29.56
C ASP A 436 2.85 18.93 -28.81
N TRP A 437 2.66 18.86 -27.49
CA TRP A 437 3.07 17.73 -26.66
C TRP A 437 2.36 16.46 -27.12
N ARG A 438 3.18 15.44 -27.41
CA ARG A 438 2.72 14.10 -27.73
C ARG A 438 3.04 13.14 -26.60
N CYS A 439 2.05 12.34 -26.22
CA CYS A 439 2.16 11.35 -25.16
C CYS A 439 2.43 9.95 -25.72
N CYS A 440 3.41 9.29 -25.11
CA CYS A 440 3.66 7.86 -25.22
C CYS A 440 3.52 7.24 -23.83
N GLN A 441 2.51 6.38 -23.62
CA GLN A 441 2.23 5.76 -22.31
C GLN A 441 2.16 4.24 -22.45
N ARG A 442 2.74 3.51 -21.49
CA ARG A 442 2.54 2.07 -21.34
C ARG A 442 2.64 1.66 -19.88
N TRP A 443 1.71 0.83 -19.42
CA TRP A 443 1.77 0.22 -18.09
C TRP A 443 2.79 -0.93 -18.04
N VAL A 444 3.30 -1.25 -16.85
CA VAL A 444 4.20 -2.39 -16.65
C VAL A 444 4.08 -2.92 -15.22
N GLY A 445 4.15 -4.24 -15.05
CA GLY A 445 4.31 -4.86 -13.74
C GLY A 445 5.78 -4.87 -13.32
N VAL A 446 6.08 -4.41 -12.11
CA VAL A 446 7.43 -4.39 -11.54
C VAL A 446 7.44 -5.22 -10.26
N ASP A 447 8.32 -6.22 -10.20
CA ASP A 447 8.65 -6.89 -8.94
C ASP A 447 9.47 -5.93 -8.07
N VAL A 448 9.07 -5.79 -6.81
CA VAL A 448 9.73 -4.92 -5.84
C VAL A 448 10.59 -5.80 -4.91
N PRO A 449 11.90 -5.97 -5.18
CA PRO A 449 12.77 -6.74 -4.31
C PRO A 449 13.06 -6.00 -3.00
N TRP A 450 13.36 -6.74 -1.93
CA TRP A 450 13.70 -6.18 -0.61
C TRP A 450 14.85 -5.15 -0.68
N LYS A 451 15.84 -5.41 -1.54
CA LYS A 451 16.92 -4.47 -1.89
C LYS A 451 16.58 -3.85 -3.24
N ALA A 452 16.01 -2.66 -3.21
CA ALA A 452 15.60 -1.90 -4.40
C ALA A 452 16.80 -1.67 -5.36
N GLN A 453 16.66 -2.14 -6.59
CA GLN A 453 17.66 -2.06 -7.66
C GLN A 453 17.05 -1.48 -8.94
N TYR A 454 17.90 -0.90 -9.78
CA TYR A 454 17.50 -0.41 -11.10
C TYR A 454 17.35 -1.59 -12.07
N HIS A 455 16.23 -1.63 -12.78
CA HIS A 455 15.92 -2.63 -13.78
C HIS A 455 15.49 -1.95 -15.08
N GLU A 456 15.97 -2.45 -16.21
CA GLU A 456 15.53 -2.03 -17.53
C GLU A 456 14.02 -2.34 -17.71
N ARG A 457 13.21 -1.34 -18.11
CA ARG A 457 11.75 -1.51 -18.30
C ARG A 457 11.18 -0.89 -19.58
N PHE A 458 11.74 0.23 -20.05
CA PHE A 458 11.24 0.91 -21.25
C PHE A 458 12.39 1.29 -22.17
N HIS A 459 12.16 1.18 -23.48
CA HIS A 459 13.01 1.76 -24.53
C HIS A 459 12.25 2.89 -25.19
N ILE A 460 12.94 4.01 -25.44
CA ILE A 460 12.38 5.20 -26.08
C ILE A 460 13.20 5.49 -27.33
N LYS A 461 12.56 5.64 -28.48
CA LYS A 461 13.19 6.10 -29.71
C LYS A 461 12.76 7.52 -30.00
N VAL A 462 13.72 8.44 -29.97
CA VAL A 462 13.54 9.85 -30.30
C VAL A 462 13.95 10.03 -31.76
N THR A 463 13.06 10.54 -32.61
CA THR A 463 13.29 10.67 -34.06
C THR A 463 13.75 12.07 -34.48
N GLN A 464 13.45 13.08 -33.69
CA GLN A 464 13.79 14.49 -33.92
C GLN A 464 14.27 15.08 -32.60
N SER A 465 15.14 16.09 -32.64
CA SER A 465 15.54 16.74 -31.39
C SER A 465 14.35 17.51 -30.80
N SER A 466 14.04 17.28 -29.53
CA SER A 466 12.81 17.80 -28.92
C SER A 466 12.95 17.89 -27.39
N PRO A 467 12.20 18.77 -26.73
CA PRO A 467 12.01 18.71 -25.29
C PRO A 467 11.26 17.43 -24.92
N VAL A 468 11.68 16.76 -23.85
CA VAL A 468 11.08 15.50 -23.38
C VAL A 468 10.87 15.57 -21.87
N ILE A 469 9.65 15.26 -21.44
CA ILE A 469 9.32 15.06 -20.04
C ILE A 469 9.09 13.56 -19.84
N LEU A 470 9.87 12.96 -18.95
CA LEU A 470 9.70 11.57 -18.55
C LEU A 470 8.99 11.53 -17.20
N VAL A 471 7.90 10.77 -17.13
CA VAL A 471 7.12 10.57 -15.90
C VAL A 471 6.96 9.08 -15.66
N ILE A 472 7.18 8.67 -14.41
CA ILE A 472 6.74 7.36 -13.93
C ILE A 472 5.78 7.59 -12.78
N SER A 473 4.55 7.14 -12.96
CA SER A 473 3.49 7.17 -11.95
C SER A 473 3.12 5.75 -11.51
N GLN A 474 2.67 5.62 -10.27
CA GLN A 474 1.91 4.46 -9.80
C GLN A 474 0.41 4.79 -9.83
N LEU A 475 -0.43 3.79 -9.52
CA LEU A 475 -1.87 4.02 -9.32
C LEU A 475 -2.08 4.88 -8.07
N ASP A 476 -2.99 5.85 -8.13
CA ASP A 476 -3.38 6.60 -6.93
C ASP A 476 -4.35 5.77 -6.07
N GLY A 477 -3.88 5.42 -4.87
CA GLY A 477 -4.66 4.67 -3.88
C GLY A 477 -5.87 5.43 -3.34
N ARG A 478 -5.96 6.76 -3.50
CA ARG A 478 -7.13 7.55 -3.07
C ARG A 478 -8.41 7.09 -3.78
N TYR A 479 -8.33 6.68 -5.04
CA TYR A 479 -9.49 6.23 -5.83
C TYR A 479 -10.15 4.95 -5.31
N PHE A 480 -9.42 4.15 -4.52
CA PHE A 480 -9.88 2.90 -3.94
C PHE A 480 -9.44 2.79 -2.47
N ASN A 481 -9.55 3.92 -1.77
CA ASN A 481 -9.09 4.07 -0.40
C ASN A 481 -9.85 3.10 0.54
N GLY A 482 -9.10 2.46 1.44
CA GLY A 482 -9.47 1.26 2.16
C GLY A 482 -8.95 -0.05 1.53
N LEU A 483 -8.67 -0.07 0.22
CA LEU A 483 -8.18 -1.26 -0.52
C LEU A 483 -6.78 -1.06 -1.15
N GLN A 484 -6.03 -0.03 -0.74
CA GLN A 484 -4.65 0.21 -1.20
C GLN A 484 -3.62 -0.81 -0.69
N GLY A 485 -3.95 -1.54 0.38
CA GLY A 485 -3.08 -2.56 1.00
C GLY A 485 -1.91 -2.01 1.82
N GLN A 486 -0.99 -2.91 2.18
CA GLN A 486 0.06 -2.68 3.19
C GLN A 486 1.36 -2.05 2.68
N TYR A 487 1.49 -1.75 1.38
CA TYR A 487 2.76 -1.34 0.79
C TYR A 487 2.69 0.09 0.27
N SER A 488 3.65 0.90 0.71
CA SER A 488 3.95 2.20 0.10
C SER A 488 5.16 2.05 -0.81
N PHE A 489 5.13 2.69 -1.99
CA PHE A 489 6.21 2.60 -2.96
C PHE A 489 6.80 3.98 -3.27
N ARG A 490 8.13 4.03 -3.29
CA ARG A 490 8.93 5.17 -3.77
C ARG A 490 9.50 4.82 -5.14
N LEU A 491 9.29 5.72 -6.09
CA LEU A 491 9.64 5.54 -7.50
C LEU A 491 10.93 6.31 -7.82
N HIS A 492 11.81 5.71 -8.62
CA HIS A 492 12.97 6.39 -9.19
C HIS A 492 13.26 5.86 -10.59
N PHE A 493 13.84 6.69 -11.45
CA PHE A 493 14.37 6.24 -12.74
C PHE A 493 15.67 6.93 -13.15
N ARG A 494 16.36 6.30 -14.10
CA ARG A 494 17.49 6.87 -14.84
C ARG A 494 17.26 6.66 -16.34
N LEU A 495 17.58 7.68 -17.13
CA LEU A 495 17.64 7.61 -18.58
C LEU A 495 19.10 7.40 -19.01
N HIS A 496 19.35 6.37 -19.81
CA HIS A 496 20.67 6.08 -20.39
C HIS A 496 20.57 6.10 -21.92
N SER A 497 21.68 6.44 -22.60
CA SER A 497 21.81 6.16 -24.03
C SER A 497 21.94 4.65 -24.24
N ARG A 498 21.40 4.11 -25.34
CA ARG A 498 21.65 2.71 -25.71
C ARG A 498 23.14 2.45 -26.02
N GLU A 499 23.87 3.48 -26.44
CA GLU A 499 25.30 3.40 -26.78
C GLU A 499 26.19 3.38 -25.54
N ASN A 500 25.71 3.91 -24.40
CA ASN A 500 26.41 3.85 -23.13
C ASN A 500 25.45 3.48 -21.97
N PRO A 501 25.29 2.17 -21.68
CA PRO A 501 24.41 1.66 -20.65
C PRO A 501 25.04 1.65 -19.24
N ASP A 502 26.26 2.20 -19.05
CA ASP A 502 26.96 2.14 -17.78
C ASP A 502 26.16 2.82 -16.66
N ALA A 503 26.19 2.24 -15.46
CA ALA A 503 25.33 2.65 -14.36
C ALA A 503 25.51 4.13 -13.95
N ASP A 504 26.70 4.67 -14.16
CA ASP A 504 27.09 6.05 -13.81
C ASP A 504 26.98 7.03 -14.99
N SER A 505 26.78 6.56 -16.22
CA SER A 505 26.66 7.37 -17.45
C SER A 505 25.22 7.80 -17.79
N TYR A 506 24.38 7.99 -16.77
CA TYR A 506 22.97 8.38 -16.99
C TYR A 506 22.86 9.84 -17.45
N ILE A 507 22.01 10.08 -18.44
CA ILE A 507 21.72 11.41 -19.01
C ILE A 507 20.88 12.23 -18.03
N ALA A 508 19.88 11.58 -17.44
CA ALA A 508 18.94 12.20 -16.51
C ALA A 508 18.52 11.19 -15.44
N ARG A 509 18.15 11.70 -14.26
CA ARG A 509 17.56 10.94 -13.16
C ARG A 509 16.23 11.59 -12.79
N SER A 510 15.25 10.79 -12.38
CA SER A 510 14.02 11.27 -11.75
C SER A 510 14.32 12.26 -10.62
N HIS A 511 13.61 13.38 -10.56
CA HIS A 511 13.55 14.19 -9.36
C HIS A 511 13.01 13.36 -8.20
N GLY A 512 13.60 13.53 -7.02
CA GLY A 512 13.18 12.80 -5.81
C GLY A 512 12.14 13.60 -5.06
N ASN A 513 10.85 13.37 -5.32
CA ASN A 513 9.79 13.92 -4.49
C ASN A 513 9.94 13.37 -3.05
N TYR A 514 9.83 14.25 -2.05
CA TYR A 514 10.06 13.94 -0.64
C TYR A 514 8.75 13.59 0.08
N LEU A 515 7.68 14.32 -0.26
CA LEU A 515 6.34 14.24 0.30
C LEU A 515 5.35 13.55 -0.66
N MET A 516 5.41 13.89 -1.95
CA MET A 516 4.59 13.24 -2.99
C MET A 516 5.18 11.87 -3.39
N THR A 517 4.32 10.85 -3.50
CA THR A 517 4.74 9.48 -3.91
C THR A 517 4.10 8.99 -5.21
N ARG A 518 2.97 9.58 -5.64
CA ARG A 518 2.19 9.19 -6.83
C ARG A 518 3.02 9.13 -8.12
N SER A 519 3.84 10.15 -8.35
CA SER A 519 4.63 10.34 -9.57
C SER A 519 6.06 10.78 -9.24
N VAL A 520 6.98 10.47 -10.16
CA VAL A 520 8.28 11.15 -10.26
C VAL A 520 8.55 11.53 -11.71
N SER A 521 9.15 12.70 -11.91
CA SER A 521 9.34 13.31 -13.22
C SER A 521 10.80 13.73 -13.45
N ALA A 522 11.20 13.85 -14.71
CA ALA A 522 12.42 14.52 -15.13
C ALA A 522 12.14 15.26 -16.45
N GLU A 523 12.45 16.55 -16.48
CA GLU A 523 12.39 17.37 -17.70
C GLU A 523 13.78 17.43 -18.35
N ILE A 524 13.81 17.22 -19.67
CA ILE A 524 15.00 17.32 -20.50
C ILE A 524 14.70 18.37 -21.58
N PRO A 525 15.26 19.59 -21.50
CA PRO A 525 14.93 20.69 -22.42
C PRO A 525 15.22 20.37 -23.90
N THR A 526 16.25 19.57 -24.16
CA THR A 526 16.61 19.12 -25.52
C THR A 526 17.18 17.72 -25.42
N LEU A 527 16.44 16.72 -25.90
CA LEU A 527 16.94 15.37 -26.13
C LEU A 527 17.25 15.23 -27.64
N LEU A 528 18.38 14.62 -27.98
CA LEU A 528 18.80 14.41 -29.37
C LEU A 528 18.07 13.19 -29.99
N PRO A 529 18.04 13.07 -31.33
CA PRO A 529 17.60 11.84 -31.99
C PRO A 529 18.46 10.66 -31.54
N GLY A 530 17.84 9.56 -31.12
CA GLY A 530 18.56 8.43 -30.53
C GLY A 530 17.65 7.34 -29.98
N THR A 531 18.27 6.26 -29.49
CA THR A 531 17.56 5.22 -28.72
C THR A 531 18.04 5.26 -27.28
N TYR A 532 17.10 5.34 -26.35
CA TYR A 532 17.35 5.50 -24.92
C TYR A 532 16.68 4.38 -24.12
N ILE A 533 17.28 4.07 -22.98
CA ILE A 533 16.83 3.02 -22.07
C ILE A 533 16.45 3.67 -20.74
N VAL A 534 15.23 3.38 -20.25
CA VAL A 534 14.76 3.81 -18.93
C VAL A 534 14.91 2.66 -17.95
N TYR A 535 15.82 2.87 -16.98
CA TYR A 535 16.00 2.00 -15.84
C TYR A 535 15.14 2.49 -14.68
N VAL A 536 14.29 1.61 -14.15
CA VAL A 536 13.34 1.90 -13.08
C VAL A 536 13.76 1.19 -11.80
N LYS A 537 13.77 1.92 -10.69
CA LYS A 537 13.96 1.40 -9.33
C LYS A 537 12.71 1.74 -8.52
N VAL A 538 12.07 0.71 -7.96
CA VAL A 538 10.98 0.85 -7.01
C VAL A 538 11.49 0.37 -5.65
N ALA A 539 11.28 1.18 -4.61
CA ALA A 539 11.52 0.80 -3.22
C ALA A 539 10.18 0.67 -2.50
N GLY A 540 9.89 -0.50 -1.94
CA GLY A 540 8.67 -0.76 -1.20
C GLY A 540 8.92 -0.77 0.31
N GLU A 541 8.12 -0.04 1.06
CA GLU A 541 8.08 -0.05 2.52
C GLU A 541 6.73 -0.65 2.96
N ARG A 542 6.77 -1.71 3.77
CA ARG A 542 5.56 -2.37 4.30
C ARG A 542 5.14 -1.71 5.60
N ASP A 543 3.91 -1.24 5.66
CA ASP A 543 3.24 -0.87 6.90
C ASP A 543 2.62 -2.12 7.54
N LEU A 544 2.89 -2.31 8.84
CA LEU A 544 2.33 -3.41 9.63
C LEU A 544 1.05 -3.01 10.38
N SER A 545 0.73 -1.71 10.44
CA SER A 545 -0.50 -1.18 11.04
C SER A 545 -1.66 -1.14 10.04
N ALA A 546 -1.38 -1.05 8.74
CA ALA A 546 -2.37 -1.24 7.68
C ALA A 546 -2.78 -2.72 7.57
N GLU A 547 -4.03 -2.98 7.21
CA GLU A 547 -4.52 -4.33 6.92
C GLU A 547 -4.22 -4.75 5.47
N PRO A 548 -4.00 -6.05 5.19
CA PRO A 548 -3.92 -6.56 3.83
C PRO A 548 -5.31 -6.56 3.17
N VAL A 549 -5.35 -6.36 1.85
CA VAL A 549 -6.59 -6.20 1.08
C VAL A 549 -7.54 -7.38 1.27
N GLU A 550 -6.98 -8.59 1.34
CA GLU A 550 -7.72 -9.84 1.56
C GLU A 550 -8.46 -9.85 2.91
N GLU A 551 -7.87 -9.25 3.95
CA GLU A 551 -8.44 -9.20 5.30
C GLU A 551 -9.50 -8.10 5.42
N VAL A 552 -9.29 -6.95 4.75
CA VAL A 552 -10.32 -5.92 4.62
C VAL A 552 -11.55 -6.51 3.92
N VAL A 553 -11.39 -7.13 2.74
CA VAL A 553 -12.50 -7.78 2.02
C VAL A 553 -13.15 -8.88 2.89
N ARG A 554 -12.38 -9.66 3.66
CA ARG A 554 -12.91 -10.67 4.58
C ARG A 554 -13.77 -10.05 5.69
N ARG A 555 -13.37 -8.91 6.25
CA ARG A 555 -14.11 -8.16 7.28
C ARG A 555 -15.39 -7.55 6.71
N GLU A 556 -15.28 -6.82 5.60
CA GLU A 556 -16.40 -6.11 4.98
C GLU A 556 -17.48 -7.06 4.40
N CYS A 557 -17.13 -8.33 4.15
CA CYS A 557 -18.04 -9.41 3.75
C CYS A 557 -18.53 -10.30 4.91
N LEU A 558 -18.11 -10.06 6.16
CA LEU A 558 -18.31 -11.00 7.27
C LEU A 558 -19.80 -11.23 7.58
N ASP A 559 -20.59 -10.16 7.55
CA ASP A 559 -22.02 -10.17 7.88
C ASP A 559 -22.91 -10.75 6.77
N ARG A 560 -22.33 -11.05 5.59
CA ARG A 560 -22.99 -11.63 4.41
C ARG A 560 -24.18 -10.81 3.87
N THR A 561 -24.19 -9.52 4.18
CA THR A 561 -25.08 -8.50 3.60
C THR A 561 -24.50 -7.96 2.30
N GLU A 562 -25.34 -7.28 1.52
CA GLU A 562 -24.89 -6.51 0.36
C GLU A 562 -24.18 -5.23 0.84
N ASN A 563 -22.88 -5.12 0.58
CA ASN A 563 -22.06 -3.99 0.98
C ASN A 563 -21.79 -3.09 -0.25
N GLU A 564 -22.68 -2.12 -0.47
CA GLU A 564 -22.61 -1.18 -1.60
C GLU A 564 -21.29 -0.40 -1.64
N LYS A 565 -20.76 0.01 -0.48
CA LYS A 565 -19.47 0.73 -0.42
C LYS A 565 -18.30 -0.16 -0.82
N LEU A 566 -18.28 -1.43 -0.39
CA LEU A 566 -17.27 -2.39 -0.83
C LEU A 566 -17.35 -2.63 -2.34
N LEU A 567 -18.56 -2.73 -2.91
CA LEU A 567 -18.75 -2.84 -4.36
C LEU A 567 -18.20 -1.62 -5.10
N GLN A 568 -18.51 -0.40 -4.63
CA GLN A 568 -18.03 0.85 -5.21
C GLN A 568 -16.49 0.94 -5.21
N VAL A 569 -15.86 0.71 -4.04
CA VAL A 569 -14.40 0.81 -3.87
C VAL A 569 -13.68 -0.35 -4.56
N GLY A 570 -14.25 -1.56 -4.54
CA GLY A 570 -13.75 -2.72 -5.27
C GLY A 570 -13.79 -2.51 -6.79
N TYR A 571 -14.86 -1.93 -7.33
CA TYR A 571 -14.94 -1.59 -8.75
C TYR A 571 -13.86 -0.58 -9.14
N ALA A 572 -13.64 0.45 -8.30
CA ALA A 572 -12.60 1.45 -8.54
C ALA A 572 -11.17 0.87 -8.46
N HIS A 573 -10.94 -0.09 -7.56
CA HIS A 573 -9.70 -0.85 -7.45
C HIS A 573 -9.44 -1.68 -8.73
N ASP A 574 -10.46 -2.38 -9.22
CA ASP A 574 -10.36 -3.28 -10.36
C ASP A 574 -10.21 -2.49 -11.68
N LEU A 575 -10.92 -1.36 -11.80
CA LEU A 575 -10.76 -0.39 -12.88
C LEU A 575 -9.33 0.17 -12.99
N ALA A 576 -8.64 0.32 -11.85
CA ALA A 576 -7.25 0.76 -11.77
C ALA A 576 -6.27 -0.38 -12.12
N HIS A 577 -6.39 -1.54 -11.46
CA HIS A 577 -5.47 -2.66 -11.62
C HIS A 577 -5.56 -3.36 -12.99
N ARG A 578 -6.72 -3.34 -13.66
CA ARG A 578 -6.85 -3.90 -15.03
C ARG A 578 -5.88 -3.28 -16.04
N LYS A 579 -5.41 -2.03 -15.83
CA LYS A 579 -4.48 -1.34 -16.74
C LYS A 579 -3.16 -2.12 -16.91
N ALA A 580 -2.73 -2.84 -15.87
CA ALA A 580 -1.56 -3.71 -15.89
C ALA A 580 -1.90 -5.21 -15.97
N SER A 581 -3.14 -5.62 -15.71
CA SER A 581 -3.57 -7.04 -15.58
C SER A 581 -3.08 -7.96 -16.72
N ALA A 582 -3.30 -7.60 -17.99
CA ALA A 582 -2.86 -8.43 -19.12
C ALA A 582 -1.33 -8.65 -19.19
N LEU A 583 -0.54 -7.72 -18.67
CA LEU A 583 0.92 -7.85 -18.55
C LEU A 583 1.31 -8.66 -17.32
N MET A 584 0.60 -8.49 -16.20
CA MET A 584 0.76 -9.30 -14.99
C MET A 584 0.47 -10.78 -15.26
N ASP A 585 -0.62 -11.10 -15.96
CA ASP A 585 -0.98 -12.46 -16.37
C ASP A 585 0.10 -13.11 -17.23
N LYS A 586 0.65 -12.36 -18.20
CA LYS A 586 1.74 -12.83 -19.05
C LYS A 586 3.01 -13.09 -18.24
N ALA A 587 3.36 -12.19 -17.32
CA ALA A 587 4.49 -12.36 -16.40
C ALA A 587 4.29 -13.55 -15.44
N MET A 588 3.08 -13.73 -14.92
CA MET A 588 2.72 -14.85 -14.03
C MET A 588 2.83 -16.19 -14.75
N LYS A 589 2.29 -16.30 -15.97
CA LYS A 589 2.41 -17.51 -16.82
C LYS A 589 3.88 -17.86 -17.11
N LEU A 590 4.72 -16.86 -17.42
CA LEU A 590 6.16 -17.05 -17.58
C LEU A 590 6.83 -17.58 -16.31
N ARG A 591 6.52 -16.99 -15.13
CA ARG A 591 7.02 -17.47 -13.83
C ARG A 591 6.57 -18.88 -13.48
N GLN A 592 5.31 -19.23 -13.76
CA GLN A 592 4.80 -20.59 -13.56
C GLN A 592 5.54 -21.59 -14.47
N GLY A 593 5.86 -21.20 -15.71
CA GLY A 593 6.72 -21.99 -16.60
C GLY A 593 8.14 -22.18 -16.05
N GLU A 594 8.77 -21.11 -15.54
CA GLU A 594 10.10 -21.20 -14.93
C GLU A 594 10.13 -22.01 -13.62
N SER A 595 9.14 -21.81 -12.74
CA SER A 595 9.06 -22.55 -11.47
C SER A 595 8.78 -24.02 -11.72
N PHE A 596 7.95 -24.35 -12.72
CA PHE A 596 7.75 -25.72 -13.17
C PHE A 596 9.04 -26.35 -13.73
N LYS A 597 9.81 -25.61 -14.55
CA LYS A 597 11.13 -26.06 -15.04
C LYS A 597 12.09 -26.33 -13.88
N LYS A 598 12.31 -25.35 -12.99
CA LYS A 598 13.18 -25.46 -11.80
C LYS A 598 12.76 -26.63 -10.89
N ALA A 599 11.45 -26.81 -10.66
CA ALA A 599 10.92 -27.93 -9.89
C ALA A 599 11.14 -29.28 -10.61
N SER A 600 11.00 -29.33 -11.93
CA SER A 600 11.26 -30.53 -12.75
C SER A 600 12.74 -30.93 -12.74
N GLU A 601 13.65 -29.96 -12.88
CA GLU A 601 15.09 -30.16 -12.76
C GLU A 601 15.51 -30.64 -11.37
N SER A 602 14.96 -30.04 -10.31
CA SER A 602 15.15 -30.48 -8.93
C SER A 602 14.70 -31.94 -8.73
N ARG A 603 13.49 -32.29 -9.20
CA ARG A 603 12.99 -33.68 -9.21
C ARG A 603 13.91 -34.61 -10.01
N ARG A 604 14.42 -34.19 -11.18
CA ARG A 604 15.36 -34.99 -12.00
C ARG A 604 16.70 -35.21 -11.28
N LYS A 605 17.22 -34.19 -10.58
CA LYS A 605 18.47 -34.25 -9.80
C LYS A 605 18.33 -35.16 -8.60
N GLU A 606 17.22 -35.09 -7.86
CA GLU A 606 16.95 -36.00 -6.74
C GLU A 606 16.71 -37.45 -7.22
N ARG A 607 15.99 -37.66 -8.34
CA ARG A 607 15.89 -38.99 -8.96
C ARG A 607 17.26 -39.58 -9.34
N ARG A 608 18.16 -38.78 -9.93
CA ARG A 608 19.55 -39.18 -10.22
C ARG A 608 20.33 -39.55 -8.95
N ARG A 609 20.22 -38.74 -7.89
CA ARG A 609 20.84 -39.00 -6.58
C ARG A 609 20.33 -40.29 -5.93
N GLN A 610 19.02 -40.55 -5.99
CA GLN A 610 18.41 -41.78 -5.47
C GLN A 610 18.77 -43.01 -6.33
N TRP A 611 18.87 -42.86 -7.65
CA TRP A 611 19.39 -43.91 -8.53
C TRP A 611 20.84 -44.25 -8.19
N ALA A 612 21.72 -43.25 -8.04
CA ALA A 612 23.12 -43.44 -7.66
C ALA A 612 23.27 -44.14 -6.30
N LYS A 613 22.51 -43.70 -5.28
CA LYS A 613 22.43 -44.40 -3.97
C LYS A 613 22.01 -45.87 -4.11
N ARG A 614 21.00 -46.16 -4.94
CA ARG A 614 20.54 -47.54 -5.20
C ARG A 614 21.60 -48.36 -5.94
N HIS A 615 22.31 -47.77 -6.90
CA HIS A 615 23.40 -48.43 -7.64
C HIS A 615 24.60 -48.73 -6.74
N ALA A 616 25.08 -47.77 -5.95
CA ALA A 616 26.14 -47.99 -4.98
C ALA A 616 25.77 -49.07 -3.94
N ARG A 617 24.53 -49.06 -3.43
CA ARG A 617 24.04 -50.09 -2.49
C ARG A 617 23.98 -51.48 -3.15
N ARG A 618 23.60 -51.57 -4.42
CA ARG A 618 23.62 -52.83 -5.21
C ARG A 618 25.05 -53.32 -5.45
N GLN A 619 26.00 -52.44 -5.78
CA GLN A 619 27.42 -52.78 -5.93
C GLN A 619 28.01 -53.28 -4.60
N ALA A 620 27.84 -52.53 -3.51
CA ALA A 620 28.29 -52.95 -2.18
C ALA A 620 27.70 -54.31 -1.75
N THR A 621 26.44 -54.60 -2.09
CA THR A 621 25.81 -55.91 -1.81
C THR A 621 26.39 -57.02 -2.70
N ARG A 622 26.75 -56.75 -3.95
CA ARG A 622 27.44 -57.71 -4.84
C ARG A 622 28.85 -58.00 -4.36
N GLU A 623 29.61 -56.97 -3.98
CA GLU A 623 30.95 -57.11 -3.39
C GLU A 623 30.93 -57.85 -2.06
N GLN A 624 29.96 -57.57 -1.19
CA GLN A 624 29.79 -58.29 0.07
C GLN A 624 29.50 -59.77 -0.19
N LYS A 625 28.57 -60.10 -1.10
CA LYS A 625 28.32 -61.49 -1.50
C LYS A 625 29.58 -62.17 -2.07
N LYS A 626 30.41 -61.45 -2.85
CA LYS A 626 31.68 -61.98 -3.36
C LYS A 626 32.65 -62.29 -2.22
N LYS A 627 32.84 -61.37 -1.27
CA LYS A 627 33.68 -61.56 -0.07
C LYS A 627 33.18 -62.70 0.81
N ASP A 628 31.86 -62.85 0.96
CA ASP A 628 31.25 -63.94 1.72
C ASP A 628 31.46 -65.31 1.04
N MET A 629 31.37 -65.37 -0.30
CA MET A 629 31.71 -66.55 -1.09
C MET A 629 33.21 -66.90 -1.04
N GLU A 630 34.10 -65.92 -1.16
CA GLU A 630 35.56 -66.11 -1.00
C GLU A 630 35.90 -66.60 0.42
N LYS A 631 35.21 -66.10 1.46
CA LYS A 631 35.35 -66.56 2.85
C LYS A 631 34.78 -67.97 3.06
N TYR A 632 33.73 -68.35 2.34
CA TYR A 632 33.20 -69.71 2.33
C TYR A 632 34.18 -70.69 1.67
N GLN A 633 34.69 -70.36 0.48
CA GLN A 633 35.70 -71.15 -0.23
C GLN A 633 36.98 -71.32 0.60
N ARG A 634 37.46 -70.26 1.27
CA ARG A 634 38.65 -70.33 2.14
C ARG A 634 38.45 -71.29 3.31
N ARG A 635 37.30 -71.23 3.99
CA ARG A 635 36.95 -72.20 5.04
C ARG A 635 36.80 -73.63 4.52
N HIS A 636 36.32 -73.80 3.29
CA HIS A 636 36.19 -75.12 2.66
C HIS A 636 37.56 -75.73 2.34
N LEU A 637 38.50 -74.91 1.85
CA LEU A 637 39.90 -75.30 1.64
C LEU A 637 40.62 -75.61 2.96
N GLU A 638 40.49 -74.76 3.98
CA GLU A 638 41.01 -75.01 5.34
C GLU A 638 40.46 -76.32 5.92
N SER A 639 39.17 -76.63 5.69
CA SER A 639 38.55 -77.88 6.15
C SER A 639 39.12 -79.10 5.40
N GLN A 640 39.34 -79.00 4.09
CA GLN A 640 39.98 -80.07 3.31
C GLN A 640 41.45 -80.28 3.72
N SER A 641 42.20 -79.21 4.00
CA SER A 641 43.57 -79.28 4.53
C SER A 641 43.62 -79.91 5.94
N GLY A 642 42.61 -79.65 6.77
CA GLY A 642 42.44 -80.29 8.08
C GLY A 642 42.22 -81.79 7.99
N VAL A 643 41.40 -82.25 7.03
CA VAL A 643 41.19 -83.68 6.76
C VAL A 643 42.49 -84.35 6.27
N PHE A 644 43.22 -83.71 5.34
CA PHE A 644 44.49 -84.23 4.82
C PHE A 644 45.57 -84.39 5.91
N ASN A 645 45.71 -83.40 6.81
CA ASN A 645 46.62 -83.47 7.96
C ASN A 645 46.21 -84.50 9.02
N CYS A 646 44.92 -84.83 9.13
CA CYS A 646 44.45 -85.89 10.02
C CYS A 646 44.84 -87.28 9.49
N GLN A 647 44.92 -87.43 8.16
CA GLN A 647 45.23 -88.70 7.50
C GLN A 647 46.72 -89.07 7.64
N ILE A 648 47.64 -88.09 7.49
CA ILE A 648 49.09 -88.30 7.65
C ILE A 648 49.47 -88.65 9.09
N ARG A 649 48.74 -88.17 10.10
CA ARG A 649 48.99 -88.50 11.53
C ARG A 649 48.60 -89.93 11.94
N SER A 650 48.02 -90.73 11.05
CA SER A 650 47.61 -92.11 11.36
C SER A 650 48.71 -93.18 11.23
N GLN A 651 49.91 -92.82 10.70
CA GLN A 651 50.99 -93.77 10.39
C GLN A 651 52.32 -93.47 11.11
N ALA A 652 52.30 -93.37 12.46
CA ALA A 652 53.51 -93.54 13.28
C ALA A 652 53.16 -93.94 14.71
N LYS A 653 53.80 -95.01 15.23
CA LYS A 653 53.80 -95.40 16.65
C LYS A 653 55.22 -95.20 17.26
N PRO A 654 55.35 -95.14 18.60
CA PRO A 654 56.33 -94.24 19.23
C PRO A 654 57.56 -94.94 19.84
N SER A 655 58.51 -94.12 20.27
CA SER A 655 59.52 -94.44 21.31
C SER A 655 59.68 -93.25 22.28
N VAL A 656 60.22 -93.49 23.47
CA VAL A 656 59.87 -92.78 24.72
C VAL A 656 61.09 -92.12 25.39
N GLU A 657 60.86 -91.00 26.09
CA GLU A 657 61.38 -90.62 27.44
C GLU A 657 61.65 -89.09 27.59
N ILE A 658 60.88 -88.36 28.44
CA ILE A 658 61.18 -87.89 29.83
C ILE A 658 61.96 -86.54 29.85
N LYS A 659 61.59 -85.46 30.58
CA LYS A 659 60.47 -85.19 31.52
C LYS A 659 60.17 -83.67 31.68
N SER A 660 58.98 -83.39 32.24
CA SER A 660 58.57 -82.25 33.11
C SER A 660 58.56 -80.78 32.62
N GLY A 661 57.34 -80.25 32.51
CA GLY A 661 56.94 -78.85 32.70
C GLY A 661 55.45 -78.82 33.11
N PHE A 662 55.07 -78.03 34.12
CA PHE A 662 53.80 -78.17 34.88
C PHE A 662 52.74 -77.09 34.51
N ASP A 663 51.47 -77.50 34.40
CA ASP A 663 50.20 -76.80 34.74
C ASP A 663 49.85 -75.39 34.17
N GLN A 664 48.59 -74.97 33.96
CA GLN A 664 47.25 -75.59 34.18
C GLN A 664 46.16 -74.99 33.24
N ALA A 665 44.96 -75.60 33.22
CA ALA A 665 43.81 -75.25 32.36
C ALA A 665 42.94 -74.06 32.90
N LYS A 666 41.97 -73.45 32.19
CA LYS A 666 40.67 -74.02 31.71
C LYS A 666 39.94 -73.17 30.64
N ALA A 667 38.89 -73.77 30.07
CA ALA A 667 38.12 -73.37 28.90
C ALA A 667 37.00 -72.32 29.07
N GLY A 668 36.53 -71.78 27.92
CA GLY A 668 35.14 -71.37 27.65
C GLY A 668 34.76 -69.95 28.10
N THR A 669 33.96 -69.15 27.39
CA THR A 669 32.67 -69.49 26.73
C THR A 669 32.27 -68.39 25.73
N GLU A 670 31.24 -68.66 24.92
CA GLU A 670 30.58 -67.74 23.97
C GLU A 670 30.03 -66.40 24.56
N LYS A 671 29.56 -65.56 23.63
CA LYS A 671 28.24 -64.86 23.61
C LYS A 671 28.14 -63.37 24.02
N ASN A 672 27.98 -62.59 22.95
CA ASN A 672 26.78 -61.76 22.65
C ASN A 672 26.57 -60.38 23.28
N LYS A 673 26.32 -59.42 22.37
CA LYS A 673 25.23 -58.42 22.37
C LYS A 673 25.13 -57.35 23.48
N ARG A 674 25.06 -56.12 22.94
CA ARG A 674 24.09 -55.01 23.22
C ARG A 674 24.42 -54.02 24.35
N ARG A 675 24.37 -52.74 23.94
CA ARG A 675 23.70 -51.59 24.58
C ARG A 675 23.54 -51.62 26.10
N ALA A 676 24.14 -50.63 26.77
CA ALA A 676 23.38 -49.60 27.49
C ALA A 676 24.23 -48.33 27.68
N SER A 677 23.56 -47.24 28.07
CA SER A 677 24.08 -45.90 28.35
C SER A 677 24.57 -45.74 29.79
N SER A 678 25.56 -44.86 30.02
CA SER A 678 25.66 -43.99 31.21
C SER A 678 26.85 -43.00 31.07
N GLU A 679 27.01 -42.10 32.04
CA GLU A 679 27.66 -40.79 31.92
C GLU A 679 29.08 -40.69 32.52
N SER A 680 29.86 -39.70 32.06
CA SER A 680 30.90 -38.98 32.85
C SER A 680 32.14 -39.79 33.30
N ASN A 681 33.29 -39.24 33.74
CA ASN A 681 33.88 -37.89 33.73
C ASN A 681 35.40 -38.03 34.05
N LEU A 682 36.29 -37.16 33.50
CA LEU A 682 37.59 -36.71 34.09
C LEU A 682 38.66 -37.80 34.47
N SER A 683 39.98 -37.56 34.62
CA SER A 683 40.87 -36.40 34.43
C SER A 683 42.37 -36.82 34.36
N ALA A 684 43.15 -36.09 33.54
CA ALA A 684 44.56 -35.60 33.69
C ALA A 684 45.61 -36.27 34.64
N PRO A 685 46.93 -36.10 34.34
CA PRO A 685 47.66 -34.96 34.95
C PRO A 685 48.65 -34.20 34.01
N ARG A 686 49.40 -33.24 34.61
CA ARG A 686 50.25 -32.16 34.03
C ARG A 686 51.75 -32.60 33.92
N SER A 687 52.78 -31.81 33.51
CA SER A 687 53.04 -30.35 33.52
C SER A 687 54.21 -29.86 32.63
N ALA A 688 54.34 -28.54 32.51
CA ALA A 688 55.26 -27.66 31.73
C ALA A 688 56.80 -27.77 31.94
N VAL A 689 57.59 -27.10 31.05
CA VAL A 689 58.71 -26.15 31.33
C VAL A 689 58.85 -25.12 30.16
N GLU A 690 59.39 -23.92 30.42
CA GLU A 690 59.60 -22.75 29.53
C GLU A 690 61.00 -22.70 28.84
N TYR A 691 61.22 -21.81 27.84
CA TYR A 691 62.20 -20.67 27.86
C TYR A 691 62.45 -19.98 26.47
N HIS A 692 63.07 -18.80 26.50
CA HIS A 692 63.34 -17.88 25.37
C HIS A 692 64.38 -18.36 24.33
N SER A 693 64.32 -17.83 23.08
CA SER A 693 65.28 -16.81 22.55
C SER A 693 65.42 -16.72 21.00
N ALA A 694 65.85 -15.53 20.54
CA ALA A 694 66.78 -15.23 19.44
C ALA A 694 66.53 -15.63 17.95
N SER A 695 66.24 -14.59 17.14
CA SER A 695 67.16 -14.03 16.11
C SER A 695 67.43 -14.72 14.73
N LYS A 696 67.22 -13.90 13.68
CA LYS A 696 67.95 -13.78 12.37
C LYS A 696 67.81 -14.83 11.25
N CYS A 697 67.51 -14.30 10.05
CA CYS A 697 68.16 -14.57 8.76
C CYS A 697 68.11 -13.28 7.88
N PRO A 698 68.94 -13.09 6.83
CA PRO A 698 69.80 -11.90 6.81
C PRO A 698 69.77 -10.93 5.59
N SER A 699 70.44 -9.80 5.80
CA SER A 699 71.30 -8.99 4.90
C SER A 699 70.74 -8.24 3.67
N ASP A 700 70.57 -6.93 3.85
CA ASP A 700 71.36 -5.83 3.24
C ASP A 700 71.68 -5.81 1.73
N ASN A 701 71.29 -4.70 1.09
CA ASN A 701 72.28 -3.81 0.47
C ASN A 701 71.77 -2.35 0.33
N GLU A 702 72.71 -1.40 0.28
CA GLU A 702 72.48 0.03 0.54
C GLU A 702 72.01 0.88 -0.68
N LYS A 703 71.24 1.96 -0.42
CA LYS A 703 71.66 3.36 -0.67
C LYS A 703 70.54 4.40 -0.41
N LYS A 704 70.94 5.56 0.14
CA LYS A 704 70.24 6.87 0.20
C LYS A 704 70.92 7.83 -0.82
N PRO A 705 70.39 9.03 -1.18
CA PRO A 705 69.60 9.95 -0.32
C PRO A 705 68.45 10.78 -0.98
N THR A 706 67.65 11.46 -0.13
CA THR A 706 66.91 12.76 -0.35
C THR A 706 65.91 12.87 -1.54
N VAL A 707 64.78 13.59 -1.51
CA VAL A 707 64.28 14.78 -0.76
C VAL A 707 62.79 14.56 -0.36
N ALA A 708 62.21 15.52 0.37
CA ALA A 708 60.80 15.74 0.79
C ALA A 708 59.68 15.30 -0.21
N ASP A 709 58.39 15.16 0.17
CA ASP A 709 57.65 15.97 1.16
C ASP A 709 56.33 15.35 1.68
N ALA A 710 55.75 16.00 2.69
CA ALA A 710 54.31 16.14 3.01
C ALA A 710 53.36 14.92 3.27
N VAL A 711 52.94 14.85 4.55
CA VAL A 711 51.57 14.58 5.04
C VAL A 711 51.01 13.14 5.04
N VAL A 712 51.38 12.47 6.14
CA VAL A 712 50.68 11.44 6.91
C VAL A 712 49.14 11.41 6.80
N SER A 713 48.63 10.21 6.51
CA SER A 713 47.30 9.76 6.93
C SER A 713 47.36 9.10 8.33
N ARG A 714 46.29 9.22 9.14
CA ARG A 714 45.62 8.11 9.88
C ARG A 714 44.65 8.59 10.98
N ASN A 715 43.36 8.25 10.80
CA ASN A 715 42.57 7.32 11.64
C ASN A 715 43.14 6.84 13.01
N PRO A 716 42.29 6.30 13.91
CA PRO A 716 40.87 6.61 14.20
C PRO A 716 40.57 6.56 15.74
N SER A 717 39.30 6.71 16.14
CA SER A 717 38.51 5.68 16.87
C SER A 717 37.47 6.21 17.87
N GLN A 718 36.35 5.47 17.92
CA GLN A 718 35.42 5.30 19.05
C GLN A 718 34.80 6.52 19.74
N LEU A 719 33.51 6.73 19.47
CA LEU A 719 32.50 6.68 20.53
C LEU A 719 31.19 6.07 19.99
N ARG A 720 30.74 4.99 20.63
CA ARG A 720 29.41 4.42 20.38
C ARG A 720 28.38 5.33 21.02
N ASN A 721 27.33 5.69 20.28
CA ASN A 721 26.00 5.81 20.86
C ASN A 721 24.97 5.27 19.88
N ARG A 722 24.06 4.43 20.38
CA ARG A 722 22.95 3.85 19.61
C ARG A 722 21.80 4.86 19.60
N LEU A 723 21.23 5.14 18.42
CA LEU A 723 19.93 5.80 18.30
C LEU A 723 18.98 4.90 17.50
N PRO A 724 17.79 4.55 18.02
CA PRO A 724 16.80 3.76 17.30
C PRO A 724 15.83 4.67 16.54
N TRP A 725 15.91 4.70 15.21
CA TRP A 725 14.92 5.40 14.37
C TRP A 725 13.90 4.42 13.80
N SER A 726 12.85 4.12 14.58
CA SER A 726 11.68 3.38 14.10
C SER A 726 10.43 3.68 14.95
N ARG A 727 9.94 4.92 14.89
CA ARG A 727 8.56 5.28 15.22
C ARG A 727 8.09 6.31 14.20
N LYS A 728 7.18 5.93 13.30
CA LYS A 728 6.19 6.88 12.78
C LYS A 728 5.00 6.84 13.73
N TYR A 729 4.51 8.03 14.02
CA TYR A 729 3.56 8.29 15.09
C TYR A 729 2.14 8.13 14.53
N ALA A 730 1.25 7.51 15.29
CA ALA A 730 -0.17 7.75 15.11
C ALA A 730 -0.42 9.24 15.39
N PHE A 731 -0.99 9.97 14.43
CA PHE A 731 -1.26 11.39 14.59
C PHE A 731 -2.51 11.59 15.46
N PRO A 732 -2.40 12.29 16.61
CA PRO A 732 -3.57 12.90 17.22
C PRO A 732 -4.03 14.03 16.28
N LEU A 733 -5.34 14.06 16.00
CA LEU A 733 -5.96 15.19 15.30
C LEU A 733 -5.75 16.47 16.13
N ALA A 734 -5.26 17.53 15.49
CA ALA A 734 -5.18 18.85 16.11
C ALA A 734 -6.59 19.44 16.22
N SER A 735 -7.19 19.34 17.40
CA SER A 735 -8.39 20.10 17.77
C SER A 735 -8.07 21.60 17.80
N PRO A 736 -8.82 22.46 17.08
CA PRO A 736 -8.73 23.90 17.27
C PRO A 736 -9.59 24.30 18.47
N ASP A 737 -8.97 24.33 19.66
CA ASP A 737 -9.67 24.70 20.90
C ASP A 737 -10.08 26.19 20.94
N SER A 738 -11.16 26.42 21.67
CA SER A 738 -11.96 27.65 21.68
C SER A 738 -11.29 28.87 22.31
N LEU A 739 -11.58 30.06 21.77
CA LEU A 739 -11.47 31.33 22.50
C LEU A 739 -12.81 31.61 23.20
N ARG A 740 -12.79 31.72 24.54
CA ARG A 740 -13.86 32.39 25.29
C ARG A 740 -13.52 33.88 25.39
N LEU A 741 -14.46 34.72 24.95
CA LEU A 741 -14.50 36.15 25.24
C LEU A 741 -15.54 36.39 26.32
N THR A 742 -15.11 36.89 27.49
CA THR A 742 -16.00 37.56 28.46
C THR A 742 -15.32 38.81 28.99
N CYS A 743 -16.12 39.86 29.17
CA CYS A 743 -15.62 41.20 29.50
C CYS A 743 -15.31 41.39 30.99
N GLN A 744 -14.62 42.50 31.24
CA GLN A 744 -14.07 43.03 32.50
C GLN A 744 -14.93 42.90 33.77
N GLY A 745 -14.26 42.77 34.92
CA GLY A 745 -14.60 43.56 36.11
C GLY A 745 -14.78 42.81 37.44
N HIS A 746 -13.70 42.70 38.23
CA HIS A 746 -13.56 43.20 39.63
C HIS A 746 -12.50 42.42 40.44
N LYS A 747 -11.83 43.15 41.35
CA LYS A 747 -10.76 42.65 42.24
C LYS A 747 -11.34 41.94 43.47
N PHE A 748 -10.70 40.89 43.97
CA PHE A 748 -10.34 40.74 45.39
C PHE A 748 -9.31 39.62 45.58
N SER A 749 -8.57 39.67 46.71
CA SER A 749 -7.44 38.79 47.04
C SER A 749 -7.69 37.96 48.31
N THR A 750 -7.26 36.70 48.34
CA THR A 750 -6.63 35.98 49.48
C THR A 750 -6.26 34.55 49.03
N VAL A 751 -5.02 34.06 49.18
CA VAL A 751 -4.36 33.47 50.38
C VAL A 751 -4.92 32.10 50.81
N ALA A 752 -4.16 31.05 50.45
CA ALA A 752 -3.84 29.79 51.14
C ALA A 752 -4.86 29.07 52.05
N ARG A 753 -4.92 27.74 51.96
CA ARG A 753 -4.27 26.74 52.86
C ARG A 753 -5.01 25.38 52.81
N ALA A 754 -4.28 24.29 53.01
CA ALA A 754 -4.81 22.92 53.00
C ALA A 754 -5.25 22.44 54.39
N ARG A 755 -6.19 21.49 54.43
CA ARG A 755 -6.36 20.34 55.36
C ARG A 755 -7.63 19.56 54.93
N VAL A 756 -7.90 18.27 55.15
CA VAL A 756 -7.19 17.03 55.57
C VAL A 756 -8.29 16.14 56.21
N GLN A 757 -8.41 14.87 55.81
CA GLN A 757 -9.06 13.74 56.54
C GLN A 757 -10.58 13.93 56.88
N GLU A 758 -11.44 12.94 57.18
CA GLU A 758 -11.46 11.46 57.26
C GLU A 758 -12.97 11.03 57.33
N SER A 759 -13.46 9.79 57.36
CA SER A 759 -12.92 8.41 57.30
C SER A 759 -14.06 7.40 57.06
N GLY A 760 -13.73 6.24 56.47
CA GLY A 760 -14.19 4.90 56.93
C GLY A 760 -15.59 4.43 56.48
N SER A 761 -15.91 3.13 56.46
CA SER A 761 -15.15 1.85 56.58
C SER A 761 -16.09 0.72 56.11
N GLY A 762 -15.72 -0.52 55.72
CA GLY A 762 -14.45 -1.23 55.63
C GLY A 762 -14.61 -2.72 56.06
N LYS A 763 -14.17 -3.69 55.23
CA LYS A 763 -13.76 -5.12 55.51
C LYS A 763 -13.64 -5.87 54.15
N ARG A 764 -12.48 -6.40 53.73
CA ARG A 764 -11.65 -7.56 54.19
C ARG A 764 -12.21 -8.92 53.70
N GLU A 765 -11.46 -9.92 53.24
CA GLU A 765 -9.99 -10.18 53.15
C GLU A 765 -9.67 -11.30 52.10
N ASP A 766 -8.49 -11.24 51.45
CA ASP A 766 -7.47 -12.25 51.01
C ASP A 766 -7.88 -13.70 50.53
N ALA A 767 -7.09 -14.50 49.77
CA ALA A 767 -5.63 -14.58 49.57
C ALA A 767 -5.14 -15.37 48.30
N GLU A 768 -3.85 -15.17 47.94
CA GLU A 768 -2.80 -16.10 47.39
C GLU A 768 -2.80 -16.78 45.97
N ASP A 769 -1.66 -16.58 45.26
CA ASP A 769 -0.70 -17.52 44.59
C ASP A 769 -1.17 -18.85 43.92
N LYS A 770 -0.58 -19.41 42.83
CA LYS A 770 0.72 -19.26 42.11
C LYS A 770 0.64 -19.90 40.67
N PRO A 771 1.70 -19.86 39.81
CA PRO A 771 1.62 -20.13 38.36
C PRO A 771 2.04 -21.56 37.93
N SER A 772 1.97 -21.85 36.61
CA SER A 772 2.63 -23.01 35.97
C SER A 772 3.32 -22.65 34.64
N TYR A 773 4.23 -23.51 34.19
CA TYR A 773 5.38 -23.17 33.34
C TYR A 773 5.63 -24.24 32.24
N VAL A 774 5.86 -23.79 31.00
CA VAL A 774 6.63 -24.44 29.90
C VAL A 774 6.15 -25.80 29.32
N SER A 775 6.13 -25.89 27.98
CA SER A 775 6.97 -26.87 27.24
C SER A 775 6.99 -26.62 25.73
N VAL A 776 8.19 -26.57 25.15
CA VAL A 776 8.44 -26.65 23.70
C VAL A 776 8.81 -28.10 23.39
N ALA A 777 8.28 -28.70 22.32
CA ALA A 777 8.76 -29.99 21.83
C ALA A 777 8.59 -30.13 20.30
N GLU A 778 9.60 -30.71 19.66
CA GLU A 778 9.63 -31.00 18.22
C GLU A 778 8.99 -32.36 17.90
N SER A 779 8.70 -32.57 16.60
CA SER A 779 8.99 -33.82 15.84
C SER A 779 7.83 -34.68 15.28
N SER A 780 8.05 -35.09 14.02
CA SER A 780 7.76 -36.43 13.44
C SER A 780 6.36 -36.81 12.88
N ALA A 781 6.27 -36.72 11.54
CA ALA A 781 5.85 -37.78 10.58
C ALA A 781 4.37 -38.21 10.37
N SER A 782 3.85 -37.90 9.17
CA SER A 782 3.24 -38.80 8.12
C SER A 782 2.04 -39.73 8.46
N PRO A 783 1.17 -40.13 7.47
CA PRO A 783 1.44 -40.27 6.03
C PRO A 783 0.36 -39.72 5.05
N VAL A 784 0.50 -40.13 3.79
CA VAL A 784 -0.15 -39.71 2.52
C VAL A 784 -1.37 -40.56 2.20
N ASP A 785 -2.32 -40.02 1.41
CA ASP A 785 -3.13 -40.78 0.44
C ASP A 785 -3.37 -39.93 -0.84
N ASP A 786 -3.83 -40.59 -1.92
CA ASP A 786 -4.01 -40.11 -3.32
C ASP A 786 -2.73 -39.80 -4.14
N TRP A 787 -2.13 -40.85 -4.75
CA TRP A 787 -1.08 -40.74 -5.79
C TRP A 787 -1.20 -41.70 -6.99
N GLU A 788 -2.30 -42.44 -7.16
CA GLU A 788 -2.38 -43.52 -8.18
C GLU A 788 -2.82 -43.08 -9.60
N ALA A 789 -3.21 -41.82 -9.83
CA ALA A 789 -3.80 -41.39 -11.10
C ALA A 789 -2.81 -40.85 -12.18
N LEU A 790 -1.49 -41.05 -12.03
CA LEU A 790 -0.48 -40.42 -12.91
C LEU A 790 0.62 -41.33 -13.48
N TYR A 791 0.53 -42.66 -13.30
CA TYR A 791 1.47 -43.62 -13.90
C TYR A 791 0.79 -44.48 -14.98
N SER A 792 0.61 -43.91 -16.18
CA SER A 792 0.30 -44.69 -17.39
C SER A 792 0.82 -44.00 -18.67
N SER A 793 2.15 -43.81 -18.72
CA SER A 793 2.97 -43.74 -19.94
C SER A 793 4.40 -43.30 -19.56
N ASP A 794 5.31 -44.25 -19.41
CA ASP A 794 6.75 -44.01 -19.56
C ASP A 794 7.43 -45.37 -19.80
N ASP A 795 7.84 -45.61 -21.05
CA ASP A 795 8.67 -46.74 -21.45
C ASP A 795 10.07 -46.59 -20.82
N MET A 796 10.55 -47.66 -20.19
CA MET A 796 11.81 -47.67 -19.44
C MET A 796 13.01 -48.13 -20.28
N THR A 797 12.88 -48.20 -21.62
CA THR A 797 13.89 -48.78 -22.53
C THR A 797 14.52 -47.81 -23.54
N GLN A 798 14.90 -46.60 -23.11
CA GLN A 798 15.86 -45.77 -23.87
C GLN A 798 17.12 -45.44 -23.07
N GLN A 799 18.24 -46.05 -23.51
CA GLN A 799 19.59 -45.58 -23.17
C GLN A 799 19.86 -44.24 -23.87
N PRO A 800 20.73 -43.37 -23.30
CA PRO A 800 21.17 -42.18 -24.02
C PRO A 800 21.92 -42.59 -25.30
N ARG A 801 21.59 -41.96 -26.43
CA ARG A 801 22.50 -41.94 -27.59
C ARG A 801 23.65 -40.99 -27.26
N ASP A 802 24.88 -41.46 -27.43
CA ASP A 802 26.06 -40.61 -27.40
C ASP A 802 26.21 -39.95 -28.79
N ASP A 803 26.14 -38.62 -28.82
CA ASP A 803 26.46 -37.82 -30.01
C ASP A 803 27.98 -37.60 -30.09
N THR A 804 28.70 -38.51 -30.75
CA THR A 804 30.06 -38.22 -31.29
C THR A 804 30.49 -39.21 -32.37
N LEU A 805 31.27 -38.69 -33.33
CA LEU A 805 31.90 -39.36 -34.49
C LEU A 805 30.96 -39.67 -35.66
N GLY A 806 31.42 -39.40 -36.88
CA GLY A 806 30.65 -39.58 -38.12
C GLY A 806 31.50 -40.11 -39.28
N ASN A 807 30.84 -40.26 -40.43
CA ASN A 807 31.35 -40.70 -41.74
C ASN A 807 31.83 -42.17 -41.86
N PRO A 808 31.88 -42.75 -43.09
CA PRO A 808 31.05 -42.49 -44.29
C PRO A 808 30.58 -43.81 -44.97
N SER A 809 30.01 -43.71 -46.18
CA SER A 809 29.59 -44.80 -47.09
C SER A 809 28.42 -45.69 -46.60
N HIS A 810 27.51 -46.16 -47.46
CA HIS A 810 27.59 -46.32 -48.92
C HIS A 810 26.29 -45.94 -49.64
#